data_AF-A0AAD4LV23-F1
#
_entry.id   AF-A0AAD4LV23-F1
#
_cell.length_a   1.000
_cell.length_b   1.000
_cell.length_c   1.000
_cell.angle_alpha   90.00
_cell.angle_beta   90.00
_cell.angle_gamma   90.00
#
_symmetry.space_group_name_H-M   'P 1'
#
loop_
_entity.id
_entity.type
_entity.pdbx_description
1 polymer ?
#
loop_
_entity_poly.entity_id
_entity_poly.type
_entity_poly.pdbx_seq_one_letter_code
_entity_poly.pdbx_strand_id
1 'polypeptide(L)'
;MRKLGRVASLVVNVGESCQKYNLEENDLPPGLRSILRSLQNELGGIESLLKQSAEIGPIKKALLRKDLLRKVKQYDGELSNVLQTFQAELALDARFEQIAERRKGIPIGPSGPSNVITSIPQEPRSPQIFFGRDAELAEIVHMILTGIRGSRPARIAILGPGGYGKTTLANAALTHPQVQEQFWGARYFVACESVFSSGALLVELAKTLGILDGGSDASWSHIHAALSSKDSIICLDNFESPWDQAGDMRNSVEELLSRVMALNSVTLLITMRGTMRPGQTLWTKPTLAPLKTLSQGAAREIWEEIEQNYDAAAEELIKAVDYVPLAVSLLAHLAQATSPTLLLKEWNESQTKFIQMGQTHRLSNLEYSIQLSIDSGRMRANPPAKDLLGVLSMLPDGIHTEQLGRFKEILVDMDILSDLRTLQQCSLVHVIGERYQTHPIIRHFCNQQEVISSKYKDLLQDFYINLASSNSSEAQPKYHAEMVLEMNNTKAILFDLLRSNYGNNSKLVEAIITFTKFHGGIGDHSDKLISQTVETLQQRPSDTSVLIRCLQAWGRLYYYASDIENAKAKMQEMERLCSSSPYNNSSLHAEVLRDLSEVYQLEGALNEAEVSCQKALELHKIANSVLGQANDHSGLGDMYLRLSRLDEAEASYREALKFHKIANSVLGQANDHKGLGDIFLGLSRLDEAEASYREALKFHKIANSVLGQANDHSGLGDMYLRLSRLDEAEASYREALKFHKIANSVLGQANDHKGLGDMYLRLSRLDEAEASYREALKFHKIANSVPGQANDHKGLGDMYLRLSRLDEAEASYREALKFHKIANSVLGQANDHSGLGDMYLRLSRLDEAEASYREALKFHKIANSVLGQANDHKGLGDMYLRLSRLDEAEASYREALKFHKIANSVLGQANDHKGLGDIFLRLSRLDEAEASYREALKFHKIANDVLGQANDHKGLGDMYLRLSRLDEAEASYREALKFHKIANDVLGQGTDLHGLGKVHMERSQLEDARSMFEKALAMHKKAHAPVWQGLDQKQLNIVLSKMGKATQE
;
A
#
# COMPACT_ATOMS: atom_id res chain seq x y z
N MET A 1 -6.70 2.93 -48.38
CA MET A 1 -7.64 4.05 -48.62
C MET A 1 -8.69 4.20 -47.52
N ARG A 2 -9.66 3.28 -47.33
CA ARG A 2 -10.66 3.42 -46.24
C ARG A 2 -10.07 3.51 -44.82
N LYS A 3 -9.07 2.68 -44.49
CA LYS A 3 -8.35 2.75 -43.20
C LYS A 3 -7.51 4.03 -43.06
N LEU A 4 -6.83 4.47 -44.13
CA LEU A 4 -6.15 5.77 -44.19
C LEU A 4 -7.12 6.94 -43.95
N GLY A 5 -8.32 6.91 -44.53
CA GLY A 5 -9.35 7.92 -44.28
C GLY A 5 -9.83 7.95 -42.82
N ARG A 6 -9.94 6.79 -42.16
CA ARG A 6 -10.26 6.70 -40.72
C ARG A 6 -9.14 7.23 -39.83
N VAL A 7 -7.88 7.01 -40.19
CA VAL A 7 -6.73 7.52 -39.43
C VAL A 7 -6.53 9.02 -39.65
N ALA A 8 -6.73 9.50 -40.88
CA ALA A 8 -6.74 10.93 -41.16
C ALA A 8 -7.85 11.66 -40.38
N SER A 9 -9.07 11.09 -40.31
CA SER A 9 -10.14 11.68 -39.48
C SER A 9 -9.80 11.63 -37.99
N LEU A 10 -9.09 10.60 -37.53
CA LEU A 10 -8.65 10.48 -36.14
C LEU A 10 -7.64 11.57 -35.77
N VAL A 11 -6.64 11.81 -36.63
CA VAL A 11 -5.62 12.86 -36.44
C VAL A 11 -6.26 14.24 -36.46
N VAL A 12 -7.24 14.46 -37.35
CA VAL A 12 -8.03 15.70 -37.39
C VAL A 12 -8.84 15.88 -36.10
N ASN A 13 -9.56 14.85 -35.64
CA ASN A 13 -10.34 14.91 -34.40
C ASN A 13 -9.46 15.22 -33.17
N VAL A 14 -8.25 14.66 -33.10
CA VAL A 14 -7.30 14.99 -32.02
C VAL A 14 -6.83 16.43 -32.10
N GLY A 15 -6.53 16.93 -33.30
CA GLY A 15 -6.16 18.33 -33.51
C GLY A 15 -7.29 19.29 -33.13
N GLU A 16 -8.53 18.95 -33.47
CA GLU A 16 -9.73 19.71 -33.10
C GLU A 16 -9.97 19.69 -31.59
N SER A 17 -9.81 18.56 -30.91
CA SER A 17 -9.87 18.50 -29.44
C SER A 17 -8.73 19.30 -28.79
N CYS A 18 -7.49 19.22 -29.28
CA CYS A 18 -6.39 20.06 -28.76
C CYS A 18 -6.70 21.56 -28.90
N GLN A 19 -7.27 21.99 -30.04
CA GLN A 19 -7.71 23.38 -30.22
C GLN A 19 -8.87 23.75 -29.30
N LYS A 20 -9.89 22.89 -29.17
CA LYS A 20 -11.06 23.08 -28.30
C LYS A 20 -10.66 23.30 -26.84
N TYR A 21 -9.63 22.60 -26.37
CA TYR A 21 -9.16 22.66 -24.97
C TYR A 21 -7.87 23.49 -24.77
N ASN A 22 -7.40 24.19 -25.81
CA ASN A 22 -6.22 25.06 -25.81
C ASN A 22 -4.92 24.38 -25.32
N LEU A 23 -4.64 23.20 -25.90
CA LEU A 23 -3.51 22.33 -25.56
C LEU A 23 -2.51 22.24 -26.72
N GLU A 24 -1.22 22.25 -26.40
CA GLU A 24 -0.14 22.03 -27.38
C GLU A 24 0.17 20.53 -27.51
N GLU A 25 0.84 20.11 -28.60
CA GLU A 25 1.25 18.72 -28.80
C GLU A 25 2.13 18.19 -27.63
N ASN A 26 2.82 19.11 -26.95
CA ASN A 26 3.64 18.83 -25.77
C ASN A 26 2.86 18.61 -24.46
N ASP A 27 1.56 18.86 -24.46
CA ASP A 27 0.67 18.59 -23.32
C ASP A 27 0.03 17.19 -23.39
N LEU A 28 0.18 16.51 -24.53
CA LEU A 28 -0.35 15.17 -24.74
C LEU A 28 0.50 14.11 -24.00
N PRO A 29 -0.11 13.01 -23.50
CA PRO A 29 0.62 11.90 -22.92
C PRO A 29 1.73 11.39 -23.85
N PRO A 30 2.91 10.99 -23.32
CA PRO A 30 4.05 10.57 -24.15
C PRO A 30 3.72 9.44 -25.14
N GLY A 31 2.86 8.49 -24.72
CA GLY A 31 2.37 7.41 -25.58
C GLY A 31 1.54 7.93 -26.75
N LEU A 32 0.60 8.85 -26.52
CA LEU A 32 -0.25 9.43 -27.56
C LEU A 32 0.56 10.30 -28.53
N ARG A 33 1.53 11.07 -28.01
CA ARG A 33 2.44 11.90 -28.82
C ARG A 33 3.33 11.07 -29.73
N SER A 34 3.88 9.97 -29.18
CA SER A 34 4.65 8.97 -29.95
C SER A 34 3.81 8.40 -31.09
N ILE A 35 2.57 8.01 -30.80
CA ILE A 35 1.64 7.43 -31.79
C ILE A 35 1.28 8.45 -32.87
N LEU A 36 0.95 9.70 -32.52
CA LEU A 36 0.60 10.76 -33.49
C LEU A 36 1.77 11.10 -34.43
N ARG A 37 2.99 11.22 -33.90
CA ARG A 37 4.19 11.47 -34.71
C ARG A 37 4.51 10.29 -35.62
N SER A 38 4.36 9.06 -35.12
CA SER A 38 4.53 7.85 -35.92
C SER A 38 3.51 7.80 -37.06
N LEU A 39 2.23 8.05 -36.76
CA LEU A 39 1.16 8.08 -37.75
C LEU A 39 1.36 9.18 -38.80
N GLN A 40 1.77 10.39 -38.42
CA GLN A 40 2.03 11.50 -39.35
C GLN A 40 3.23 11.20 -40.27
N ASN A 41 4.32 10.65 -39.72
CA ASN A 41 5.48 10.23 -40.50
C ASN A 41 5.14 9.12 -41.50
N GLU A 42 4.32 8.15 -41.08
CA GLU A 42 3.89 7.04 -41.94
C GLU A 42 2.88 7.47 -43.00
N LEU A 43 1.95 8.38 -42.68
CA LEU A 43 1.04 9.00 -43.64
C LEU A 43 1.82 9.73 -44.75
N GLY A 44 2.85 10.50 -44.39
CA GLY A 44 3.74 11.15 -45.34
C GLY A 44 4.52 10.16 -46.23
N GLY A 45 4.96 9.04 -45.64
CA GLY A 45 5.61 7.95 -46.37
C GLY A 45 4.68 7.25 -47.39
N ILE A 46 3.42 7.02 -47.01
CA ILE A 46 2.41 6.38 -47.85
C ILE A 46 1.96 7.32 -48.99
N GLU A 47 1.78 8.61 -48.73
CA GLU A 47 1.47 9.61 -49.77
C GLU A 47 2.60 9.75 -50.80
N SER A 48 3.86 9.72 -50.35
CA SER A 48 5.04 9.73 -51.22
C SER A 48 5.10 8.49 -52.12
N LEU A 49 4.84 7.30 -51.56
CA LEU A 49 4.77 6.03 -52.30
C LEU A 49 3.60 6.00 -53.31
N LEU A 50 2.44 6.57 -52.95
CA LEU A 50 1.29 6.66 -53.84
C LEU A 50 1.56 7.60 -55.02
N LYS A 51 2.21 8.76 -54.78
CA LYS A 51 2.66 9.68 -55.82
C LYS A 51 3.69 9.03 -56.76
N GLN A 52 4.68 8.31 -56.22
CA GLN A 52 5.66 7.57 -57.03
C GLN A 52 5.02 6.45 -57.86
N SER A 53 3.94 5.83 -57.39
CA SER A 53 3.24 4.77 -58.13
C SER A 53 2.45 5.26 -59.36
N ALA A 54 2.13 6.56 -59.42
CA ALA A 54 1.38 7.17 -60.51
C ALA A 54 2.24 7.43 -61.76
N GLU A 55 3.57 7.52 -61.62
CA GLU A 55 4.50 7.91 -62.71
C GLU A 55 5.17 6.71 -63.43
N ILE A 56 4.87 5.47 -63.04
CA ILE A 56 5.66 4.30 -63.45
C ILE A 56 4.88 3.35 -64.39
N GLY A 57 5.49 3.03 -65.54
CA GLY A 57 4.95 2.16 -66.59
C GLY A 57 4.72 0.67 -66.20
N PRO A 58 3.97 -0.07 -67.04
CA PRO A 58 3.31 -1.33 -66.66
C PRO A 58 4.24 -2.48 -66.21
N ILE A 59 5.49 -2.52 -66.68
CA ILE A 59 6.45 -3.60 -66.36
C ILE A 59 7.08 -3.40 -64.97
N LYS A 60 7.36 -2.15 -64.54
CA LYS A 60 7.83 -1.86 -63.17
C LYS A 60 6.71 -2.00 -62.13
N LYS A 61 5.45 -1.85 -62.53
CA LYS A 61 4.25 -2.09 -61.69
C LYS A 61 4.16 -3.53 -61.17
N ALA A 62 4.69 -4.51 -61.92
CA ALA A 62 4.70 -5.92 -61.50
C ALA A 62 5.79 -6.21 -60.43
N LEU A 63 6.98 -5.59 -60.56
CA LEU A 63 8.09 -5.76 -59.62
C LEU A 63 7.86 -5.05 -58.28
N LEU A 64 7.24 -3.86 -58.28
CA LEU A 64 6.89 -3.12 -57.07
C LEU A 64 5.77 -3.75 -56.24
N ARG A 65 4.96 -4.65 -56.82
CA ARG A 65 3.72 -5.15 -56.21
C ARG A 65 3.95 -5.94 -54.93
N LYS A 66 5.05 -6.69 -54.82
CA LYS A 66 5.36 -7.55 -53.67
C LYS A 66 5.83 -6.74 -52.46
N ASP A 67 6.70 -5.76 -52.67
CA ASP A 67 7.18 -4.88 -51.61
C ASP A 67 6.10 -3.90 -51.15
N LEU A 68 5.28 -3.39 -52.08
CA LEU A 68 4.12 -2.57 -51.71
C LEU A 68 3.10 -3.40 -50.92
N LEU A 69 2.80 -4.64 -51.31
CA LEU A 69 1.88 -5.52 -50.56
C LEU A 69 2.41 -5.87 -49.17
N ARG A 70 3.73 -6.06 -49.03
CA ARG A 70 4.38 -6.35 -47.75
C ARG A 70 4.30 -5.15 -46.82
N LYS A 71 4.65 -3.95 -47.32
CA LYS A 71 4.52 -2.70 -46.56
C LYS A 71 3.07 -2.39 -46.22
N VAL A 72 2.13 -2.55 -47.16
CA VAL A 72 0.70 -2.34 -46.91
C VAL A 72 0.16 -3.30 -45.86
N LYS A 73 0.60 -4.57 -45.83
CA LYS A 73 0.22 -5.53 -44.77
C LYS A 73 0.82 -5.17 -43.41
N GLN A 74 2.06 -4.70 -43.37
CA GLN A 74 2.71 -4.23 -42.16
C GLN A 74 1.95 -3.01 -41.58
N TYR A 75 1.71 -2.01 -42.43
CA TYR A 75 0.93 -0.83 -42.07
C TYR A 75 -0.52 -1.18 -41.70
N ASP A 76 -1.12 -2.23 -42.27
CA ASP A 76 -2.48 -2.68 -41.91
C ASP A 76 -2.55 -3.23 -40.47
N GLY A 77 -1.50 -3.93 -40.03
CA GLY A 77 -1.36 -4.43 -38.66
C GLY A 77 -1.08 -3.31 -37.67
N GLU A 78 -0.17 -2.40 -38.01
CA GLU A 78 0.16 -1.23 -37.18
C GLU A 78 -1.04 -0.27 -37.06
N LEU A 79 -1.73 0.06 -38.16
CA LEU A 79 -2.97 0.86 -38.12
C LEU A 79 -4.08 0.19 -37.31
N SER A 80 -4.21 -1.14 -37.39
CA SER A 80 -5.25 -1.85 -36.64
C SER A 80 -4.95 -1.86 -35.15
N ASN A 81 -3.69 -2.06 -34.76
CA ASN A 81 -3.25 -1.91 -33.36
C ASN A 81 -3.48 -0.49 -32.86
N VAL A 82 -3.08 0.52 -33.62
CA VAL A 82 -3.27 1.92 -33.23
C VAL A 82 -4.76 2.26 -33.10
N LEU A 83 -5.61 1.86 -34.04
CA LEU A 83 -7.06 2.05 -33.95
C LEU A 83 -7.67 1.31 -32.76
N GLN A 84 -7.14 0.13 -32.39
CA GLN A 84 -7.61 -0.66 -31.26
C GLN A 84 -7.16 -0.05 -29.92
N THR A 85 -5.93 0.48 -29.83
CA THR A 85 -5.45 1.28 -28.70
C THR A 85 -6.26 2.57 -28.55
N PHE A 86 -6.62 3.22 -29.66
CA PHE A 86 -7.42 4.45 -29.65
C PHE A 86 -8.91 4.21 -29.34
N GLN A 87 -9.49 3.11 -29.81
CA GLN A 87 -10.86 2.70 -29.50
C GLN A 87 -11.00 2.19 -28.06
N ALA A 88 -9.93 1.69 -27.44
CA ALA A 88 -9.88 1.40 -26.01
C ALA A 88 -9.87 2.68 -25.14
N GLU A 89 -9.56 3.85 -25.72
CA GLU A 89 -9.55 5.17 -25.06
C GLU A 89 -10.75 6.06 -25.49
N LEU A 90 -11.95 5.50 -25.57
CA LEU A 90 -13.18 6.17 -26.04
C LEU A 90 -13.73 7.29 -25.13
N ALA A 91 -12.87 7.94 -24.33
CA ALA A 91 -13.17 9.10 -23.50
C ALA A 91 -12.16 10.24 -23.75
N LEU A 92 -11.80 10.49 -25.01
CA LEU A 92 -10.86 11.55 -25.38
C LEU A 92 -11.30 12.91 -24.85
N ASP A 93 -12.54 13.33 -25.08
CA ASP A 93 -13.02 14.64 -24.60
C ASP A 93 -12.98 14.76 -23.06
N ALA A 94 -13.34 13.71 -22.32
CA ALA A 94 -13.26 13.71 -20.86
C ALA A 94 -11.80 13.76 -20.33
N ARG A 95 -10.85 13.13 -21.04
CA ARG A 95 -9.42 13.20 -20.70
C ARG A 95 -8.80 14.54 -21.07
N PHE A 96 -9.16 15.11 -22.22
CA PHE A 96 -8.73 16.44 -22.63
C PHE A 96 -9.27 17.52 -21.69
N GLU A 97 -10.51 17.37 -21.23
CA GLU A 97 -11.12 18.19 -20.18
C GLU A 97 -10.38 18.03 -18.84
N GLN A 98 -10.06 16.81 -18.40
CA GLN A 98 -9.25 16.58 -17.19
C GLN A 98 -7.84 17.19 -17.27
N ILE A 99 -7.18 17.15 -18.44
CA ILE A 99 -5.86 17.77 -18.64
C ILE A 99 -5.99 19.31 -18.58
N ALA A 100 -7.04 19.87 -19.17
CA ALA A 100 -7.35 21.30 -19.08
C ALA A 100 -7.72 21.74 -17.65
N GLU A 101 -8.42 20.90 -16.88
CA GLU A 101 -8.76 21.14 -15.47
C GLU A 101 -7.54 21.06 -14.54
N ARG A 102 -6.61 20.14 -14.79
CA ARG A 102 -5.30 20.09 -14.09
C ARG A 102 -4.51 21.38 -14.28
N ARG A 103 -4.57 21.99 -15.47
CA ARG A 103 -3.92 23.27 -15.76
C ARG A 103 -4.60 24.46 -15.06
N LYS A 104 -5.88 24.33 -14.70
CA LYS A 104 -6.68 25.33 -13.98
C LYS A 104 -6.59 25.21 -12.44
N GLY A 105 -5.85 24.24 -11.90
CA GLY A 105 -5.57 24.14 -10.47
C GLY A 105 -6.75 23.69 -9.59
N ILE A 106 -7.78 23.05 -10.16
CA ILE A 106 -8.88 22.46 -9.39
C ILE A 106 -8.43 21.07 -8.89
N PRO A 107 -8.50 20.76 -7.57
CA PRO A 107 -8.03 19.49 -7.03
C PRO A 107 -9.00 18.36 -7.41
N ILE A 108 -8.56 17.45 -8.28
CA ILE A 108 -9.24 16.17 -8.53
C ILE A 108 -8.52 15.10 -7.69
N GLY A 109 -9.29 14.30 -6.97
CA GLY A 109 -8.82 13.19 -6.12
C GLY A 109 -7.94 12.17 -6.88
N PRO A 110 -7.24 11.29 -6.14
CA PRO A 110 -6.19 10.45 -6.71
C PRO A 110 -6.76 9.43 -7.70
N SER A 111 -6.31 9.48 -8.95
CA SER A 111 -6.54 8.44 -9.97
C SER A 111 -5.20 7.90 -10.46
N GLY A 112 -4.86 6.67 -10.07
CA GLY A 112 -3.65 5.96 -10.48
C GLY A 112 -3.79 5.19 -11.81
N PRO A 113 -2.78 4.36 -12.13
CA PRO A 113 -3.03 2.99 -12.53
C PRO A 113 -2.49 2.05 -11.44
N SER A 114 -3.42 1.46 -10.71
CA SER A 114 -3.30 0.47 -9.65
C SER A 114 -3.43 -0.93 -10.23
N ASN A 115 -2.58 -1.87 -9.80
CA ASN A 115 -2.93 -3.30 -9.80
C ASN A 115 -2.95 -3.82 -8.35
N VAL A 116 -3.48 -3.00 -7.45
CA VAL A 116 -4.32 -3.49 -6.36
C VAL A 116 -5.65 -3.80 -7.02
N ILE A 117 -6.23 -4.98 -6.78
CA ILE A 117 -7.65 -5.20 -7.07
C ILE A 117 -8.41 -4.32 -6.07
N THR A 118 -8.56 -3.05 -6.42
CA THR A 118 -9.50 -2.16 -5.78
C THR A 118 -10.86 -2.73 -6.09
N SER A 119 -11.59 -3.24 -5.10
CA SER A 119 -13.04 -3.21 -5.21
C SER A 119 -13.40 -1.73 -5.33
N ILE A 120 -13.63 -1.28 -6.56
CA ILE A 120 -14.18 0.06 -6.81
C ILE A 120 -15.46 0.13 -5.97
N PRO A 121 -15.65 1.14 -5.09
CA PRO A 121 -16.89 1.32 -4.37
C PRO A 121 -18.04 1.22 -5.37
N GLN A 122 -18.91 0.21 -5.23
CA GLN A 122 -20.03 0.08 -6.15
C GLN A 122 -20.93 1.31 -5.96
N GLU A 123 -20.98 2.17 -6.98
CA GLU A 123 -21.94 3.26 -6.96
C GLU A 123 -23.37 2.70 -6.94
N PRO A 124 -24.25 3.24 -6.08
CA PRO A 124 -25.66 2.87 -6.07
C PRO A 124 -26.28 3.10 -7.45
N ARG A 125 -27.09 2.15 -7.94
CA ARG A 125 -27.66 2.20 -9.28
C ARG A 125 -29.11 2.64 -9.26
N SER A 126 -29.51 3.43 -10.27
CA SER A 126 -30.91 3.82 -10.42
C SER A 126 -31.76 2.57 -10.72
N PRO A 127 -32.89 2.37 -10.03
CA PRO A 127 -33.81 1.30 -10.38
C PRO A 127 -34.41 1.56 -11.77
N GLN A 128 -34.56 0.51 -12.58
CA GLN A 128 -35.15 0.60 -13.92
C GLN A 128 -36.68 0.71 -13.89
N ILE A 129 -37.32 0.00 -12.96
CA ILE A 129 -38.78 0.01 -12.76
C ILE A 129 -39.03 0.55 -11.34
N PHE A 130 -39.62 1.75 -11.25
CA PHE A 130 -39.90 2.42 -9.98
C PHE A 130 -41.15 3.30 -10.11
N PHE A 131 -42.27 2.82 -9.58
CA PHE A 131 -43.57 3.50 -9.63
C PHE A 131 -44.27 3.50 -8.27
N GLY A 132 -45.08 4.52 -8.01
CA GLY A 132 -45.98 4.61 -6.85
C GLY A 132 -45.29 4.82 -5.50
N ARG A 133 -44.07 5.32 -5.51
CA ARG A 133 -43.26 5.60 -4.31
C ARG A 133 -42.76 7.04 -4.24
N ASP A 134 -43.35 7.92 -5.03
CA ASP A 134 -42.92 9.32 -5.13
C ASP A 134 -43.09 10.07 -3.81
N ALA A 135 -44.14 9.75 -3.04
CA ALA A 135 -44.38 10.36 -1.73
C ALA A 135 -43.30 9.95 -0.72
N GLU A 136 -43.02 8.65 -0.59
CA GLU A 136 -41.97 8.14 0.30
C GLU A 136 -40.58 8.60 -0.14
N LEU A 137 -40.30 8.61 -1.45
CA LEU A 137 -39.05 9.12 -2.00
C LEU A 137 -38.88 10.62 -1.70
N ALA A 138 -39.91 11.43 -1.94
CA ALA A 138 -39.89 12.85 -1.63
C ALA A 138 -39.69 13.10 -0.12
N GLU A 139 -40.30 12.29 0.74
CA GLU A 139 -40.11 12.37 2.20
C GLU A 139 -38.66 12.03 2.59
N ILE A 140 -38.08 10.95 2.04
CA ILE A 140 -36.69 10.56 2.28
C ILE A 140 -35.73 11.65 1.79
N VAL A 141 -35.89 12.13 0.56
CA VAL A 141 -35.05 13.20 -0.01
C VAL A 141 -35.20 14.48 0.81
N HIS A 142 -36.42 14.84 1.22
CA HIS A 142 -36.66 16.00 2.08
C HIS A 142 -35.96 15.85 3.44
N MET A 143 -36.07 14.70 4.10
CA MET A 143 -35.38 14.42 5.37
C MET A 143 -33.86 14.49 5.22
N ILE A 144 -33.29 13.96 4.14
CA ILE A 144 -31.85 14.03 3.83
C ILE A 144 -31.43 15.51 3.69
N LEU A 145 -32.11 16.27 2.82
CA LEU A 145 -31.73 17.66 2.52
C LEU A 145 -31.97 18.62 3.69
N THR A 146 -33.01 18.40 4.50
CA THR A 146 -33.28 19.21 5.71
C THR A 146 -32.34 18.86 6.85
N GLY A 147 -31.95 17.60 7.00
CA GLY A 147 -30.95 17.17 7.99
C GLY A 147 -29.57 17.81 7.76
N ILE A 148 -29.26 18.19 6.52
CA ILE A 148 -28.01 18.89 6.17
C ILE A 148 -28.09 20.38 6.52
N ARG A 149 -29.27 21.00 6.37
CA ARG A 149 -29.51 22.40 6.74
C ARG A 149 -29.69 22.59 8.25
N GLY A 150 -30.14 21.55 8.95
CA GLY A 150 -30.21 21.49 10.41
C GLY A 150 -28.91 20.97 11.02
N SER A 151 -28.66 21.22 12.30
CA SER A 151 -27.40 20.83 12.97
C SER A 151 -27.22 19.31 13.17
N ARG A 152 -27.97 18.43 12.48
CA ARG A 152 -27.91 16.96 12.64
C ARG A 152 -28.26 16.20 11.34
N PRO A 153 -27.37 15.31 10.84
CA PRO A 153 -27.64 14.46 9.68
C PRO A 153 -28.87 13.57 9.81
N ALA A 154 -29.45 13.19 8.67
CA ALA A 154 -30.61 12.33 8.64
C ALA A 154 -30.26 10.86 8.97
N ARG A 155 -31.13 10.22 9.75
CA ARG A 155 -31.06 8.82 10.15
C ARG A 155 -32.41 8.19 9.84
N ILE A 156 -32.49 7.39 8.78
CA ILE A 156 -33.74 6.91 8.19
C ILE A 156 -33.71 5.38 8.10
N ALA A 157 -34.76 4.73 8.58
CA ALA A 157 -34.96 3.29 8.44
C ALA A 157 -36.16 3.02 7.52
N ILE A 158 -35.91 2.39 6.38
CA ILE A 158 -36.91 1.89 5.44
C ILE A 158 -37.27 0.47 5.88
N LEU A 159 -38.42 0.34 6.53
CA LEU A 159 -38.90 -0.92 7.10
C LEU A 159 -40.02 -1.52 6.26
N GLY A 160 -40.20 -2.84 6.34
CA GLY A 160 -41.34 -3.52 5.71
C GLY A 160 -41.07 -4.96 5.31
N PRO A 161 -42.09 -5.70 4.84
CA PRO A 161 -41.95 -7.10 4.44
C PRO A 161 -41.05 -7.30 3.22
N GLY A 162 -40.64 -8.55 2.95
CA GLY A 162 -39.87 -8.91 1.76
C GLY A 162 -40.65 -8.65 0.46
N GLY A 163 -39.98 -8.17 -0.59
CA GLY A 163 -40.59 -7.92 -1.90
C GLY A 163 -41.33 -6.57 -2.06
N TYR A 164 -41.36 -5.74 -1.02
CA TYR A 164 -42.10 -4.45 -1.00
C TYR A 164 -41.33 -3.27 -1.62
N GLY A 165 -40.12 -3.49 -2.15
CA GLY A 165 -39.32 -2.48 -2.84
C GLY A 165 -38.45 -1.60 -1.94
N LYS A 166 -38.08 -2.07 -0.73
CA LYS A 166 -37.22 -1.30 0.20
C LYS A 166 -35.86 -0.95 -0.40
N THR A 167 -35.15 -1.94 -0.93
CA THR A 167 -33.86 -1.78 -1.60
C THR A 167 -33.98 -0.91 -2.85
N THR A 168 -35.08 -1.05 -3.61
CA THR A 168 -35.39 -0.22 -4.77
C THR A 168 -35.58 1.25 -4.37
N LEU A 169 -36.34 1.52 -3.29
CA LEU A 169 -36.55 2.87 -2.75
C LEU A 169 -35.26 3.48 -2.20
N ALA A 170 -34.43 2.69 -1.52
CA ALA A 170 -33.12 3.14 -1.04
C ALA A 170 -32.19 3.56 -2.19
N ASN A 171 -32.12 2.75 -3.24
CA ASN A 171 -31.35 3.06 -4.44
C ASN A 171 -31.91 4.28 -5.19
N ALA A 172 -33.23 4.43 -5.29
CA ALA A 172 -33.86 5.63 -5.86
C ALA A 172 -33.49 6.89 -5.07
N ALA A 173 -33.45 6.81 -3.73
CA ALA A 173 -33.03 7.93 -2.88
C ALA A 173 -31.54 8.28 -3.07
N LEU A 174 -30.65 7.29 -3.12
CA LEU A 174 -29.21 7.50 -3.32
C LEU A 174 -28.88 8.09 -4.71
N THR A 175 -29.65 7.72 -5.73
CA THR A 175 -29.45 8.17 -7.11
C THR A 175 -30.28 9.40 -7.48
N HIS A 176 -31.10 9.91 -6.56
CA HIS A 176 -31.90 11.11 -6.79
C HIS A 176 -30.99 12.32 -7.11
N PRO A 177 -31.29 13.13 -8.15
CA PRO A 177 -30.40 14.20 -8.60
C PRO A 177 -29.94 15.16 -7.49
N GLN A 178 -30.86 15.54 -6.59
CA GLN A 178 -30.54 16.44 -5.47
C GLN A 178 -29.63 15.80 -4.40
N VAL A 179 -29.73 14.48 -4.19
CA VAL A 179 -28.86 13.74 -3.26
C VAL A 179 -27.49 13.52 -3.92
N GLN A 180 -27.46 13.27 -5.22
CA GLN A 180 -26.23 13.12 -6.00
C GLN A 180 -25.39 14.40 -6.01
N GLU A 181 -26.02 15.55 -6.22
CA GLU A 181 -25.36 16.85 -6.19
C GLU A 181 -24.71 17.13 -4.82
N GLN A 182 -25.39 16.73 -3.74
CA GLN A 182 -24.94 16.97 -2.37
C GLN A 182 -23.85 16.02 -1.89
N PHE A 183 -23.89 14.74 -2.28
CA PHE A 183 -22.96 13.70 -1.82
C PHE A 183 -22.07 13.17 -2.95
N TRP A 184 -21.62 14.04 -3.86
CA TRP A 184 -20.86 13.65 -5.05
C TRP A 184 -19.65 12.75 -4.72
N GLY A 185 -19.65 11.52 -5.23
CA GLY A 185 -18.58 10.53 -4.97
C GLY A 185 -18.46 10.03 -3.52
N ALA A 186 -19.49 10.24 -2.69
CA ALA A 186 -19.53 9.83 -1.27
C ALA A 186 -20.84 9.11 -0.91
N ARG A 187 -21.36 8.30 -1.85
CA ARG A 187 -22.58 7.51 -1.70
C ARG A 187 -22.22 6.03 -1.68
N TYR A 188 -22.54 5.38 -0.57
CA TYR A 188 -22.08 4.02 -0.31
C TYR A 188 -23.26 3.09 -0.10
N PHE A 189 -23.26 1.96 -0.80
CA PHE A 189 -24.27 0.91 -0.66
C PHE A 189 -23.59 -0.37 -0.13
N VAL A 190 -24.02 -0.82 1.06
CA VAL A 190 -23.42 -1.95 1.78
C VAL A 190 -24.46 -3.07 1.84
N ALA A 191 -24.17 -4.19 1.17
CA ALA A 191 -25.02 -5.37 1.21
C ALA A 191 -24.70 -6.20 2.46
N CYS A 192 -25.60 -6.22 3.46
CA CYS A 192 -25.35 -6.89 4.73
C CYS A 192 -25.73 -8.38 4.74
N GLU A 193 -26.13 -8.97 3.61
CA GLU A 193 -26.76 -10.29 3.58
C GLU A 193 -25.86 -11.41 4.16
N SER A 194 -24.56 -11.36 3.90
CA SER A 194 -23.54 -12.30 4.40
C SER A 194 -22.84 -11.83 5.68
N VAL A 195 -23.32 -10.74 6.29
CA VAL A 195 -22.73 -10.14 7.49
C VAL A 195 -23.47 -10.63 8.72
N PHE A 196 -22.75 -11.26 9.66
CA PHE A 196 -23.35 -11.93 10.83
C PHE A 196 -22.73 -11.50 12.18
N SER A 197 -21.89 -10.47 12.20
CA SER A 197 -21.27 -9.92 13.41
C SER A 197 -20.89 -8.45 13.23
N SER A 198 -20.60 -7.75 14.33
CA SER A 198 -20.11 -6.36 14.29
C SER A 198 -18.74 -6.24 13.62
N GLY A 199 -17.84 -7.20 13.84
CA GLY A 199 -16.54 -7.25 13.15
C GLY A 199 -16.69 -7.46 11.64
N ALA A 200 -17.57 -8.36 11.22
CA ALA A 200 -17.85 -8.55 9.78
C ALA A 200 -18.48 -7.30 9.15
N LEU A 201 -19.32 -6.58 9.90
CA LEU A 201 -19.93 -5.33 9.43
C LEU A 201 -18.89 -4.22 9.28
N LEU A 202 -17.94 -4.11 10.21
CA LEU A 202 -16.79 -3.20 10.11
C LEU A 202 -15.96 -3.47 8.86
N VAL A 203 -15.67 -4.74 8.57
CA VAL A 203 -14.90 -5.13 7.39
C VAL A 203 -15.65 -4.78 6.10
N GLU A 204 -16.94 -5.09 6.01
CA GLU A 204 -17.73 -4.77 4.81
C GLU A 204 -17.88 -3.26 4.60
N LEU A 205 -17.97 -2.49 5.70
CA LEU A 205 -17.93 -1.02 5.66
C LEU A 205 -16.57 -0.51 5.15
N ALA A 206 -15.46 -0.99 5.70
CA ALA A 206 -14.12 -0.60 5.28
C ALA A 206 -13.90 -0.88 3.79
N LYS A 207 -14.26 -2.09 3.34
CA LYS A 207 -14.22 -2.50 1.93
C LYS A 207 -15.04 -1.59 1.03
N THR A 208 -16.27 -1.26 1.42
CA THR A 208 -17.15 -0.36 0.63
C THR A 208 -16.59 1.06 0.57
N LEU A 209 -15.91 1.51 1.62
CA LEU A 209 -15.25 2.82 1.68
C LEU A 209 -13.90 2.86 0.95
N GLY A 210 -13.41 1.71 0.46
CA GLY A 210 -12.08 1.60 -0.17
C GLY A 210 -10.93 1.72 0.83
N ILE A 211 -11.19 1.45 2.11
CA ILE A 211 -10.17 1.43 3.18
C ILE A 211 -9.52 0.05 3.16
N LEU A 212 -8.30 0.00 2.64
CA LEU A 212 -7.49 -1.21 2.58
C LEU A 212 -6.80 -1.42 3.93
N ASP A 213 -7.53 -1.98 4.90
CA ASP A 213 -6.94 -2.54 6.12
C ASP A 213 -6.78 -4.05 5.92
N GLY A 214 -5.52 -4.48 5.73
CA GLY A 214 -5.14 -5.88 5.77
C GLY A 214 -5.30 -6.43 7.19
N GLY A 215 -6.49 -6.95 7.48
CA GLY A 215 -6.72 -7.93 8.52
C GLY A 215 -7.11 -7.43 9.90
N SER A 216 -8.29 -7.88 10.31
CA SER A 216 -8.94 -7.79 11.64
C SER A 216 -9.01 -6.44 12.36
N ASP A 217 -8.21 -5.45 11.98
CA ASP A 217 -8.25 -4.07 12.44
C ASP A 217 -8.60 -3.15 11.28
N ALA A 218 -9.77 -3.38 10.67
CA ALA A 218 -10.57 -2.26 10.19
C ALA A 218 -10.91 -1.41 11.42
N SER A 219 -9.94 -0.63 11.88
CA SER A 219 -10.09 0.10 13.12
C SER A 219 -11.18 1.12 12.88
N TRP A 220 -12.10 1.21 13.83
CA TRP A 220 -13.10 2.26 13.83
C TRP A 220 -12.47 3.63 13.57
N SER A 221 -11.20 3.85 13.95
CA SER A 221 -10.45 5.08 13.67
C SER A 221 -10.30 5.42 12.18
N HIS A 222 -10.03 4.44 11.30
CA HIS A 222 -9.87 4.68 9.86
C HIS A 222 -11.21 4.93 9.18
N ILE A 223 -12.22 4.11 9.50
CA ILE A 223 -13.60 4.32 9.05
C ILE A 223 -14.10 5.68 9.55
N HIS A 224 -13.85 6.01 10.81
CA HIS A 224 -14.18 7.29 11.40
C HIS A 224 -13.47 8.44 10.66
N ALA A 225 -12.18 8.33 10.37
CA ALA A 225 -11.44 9.35 9.62
C ALA A 225 -11.99 9.54 8.19
N ALA A 226 -12.22 8.45 7.47
CA ALA A 226 -12.79 8.48 6.12
C ALA A 226 -14.17 9.11 6.10
N LEU A 227 -15.05 8.68 7.01
CA LEU A 227 -16.42 9.19 7.13
C LEU A 227 -16.49 10.60 7.73
N SER A 228 -15.49 11.03 8.51
CA SER A 228 -15.39 12.41 9.04
C SER A 228 -14.82 13.40 8.03
N SER A 229 -14.10 12.92 7.01
CA SER A 229 -13.40 13.79 6.05
C SER A 229 -14.32 14.51 5.06
N LYS A 230 -15.50 13.95 4.80
CA LYS A 230 -16.48 14.48 3.84
C LYS A 230 -17.89 14.07 4.23
N ASP A 231 -18.87 14.90 3.88
CA ASP A 231 -20.27 14.55 4.03
C ASP A 231 -20.58 13.33 3.16
N SER A 232 -21.07 12.27 3.79
CA SER A 232 -21.26 10.95 3.18
C SER A 232 -22.65 10.40 3.47
N ILE A 233 -23.21 9.65 2.52
CA ILE A 233 -24.44 8.89 2.72
C ILE A 233 -24.15 7.39 2.61
N ILE A 234 -24.57 6.63 3.62
CA ILE A 234 -24.37 5.19 3.70
C ILE A 234 -25.73 4.50 3.77
N CYS A 235 -25.94 3.52 2.89
CA CYS A 235 -27.08 2.62 2.93
C CYS A 235 -26.65 1.22 3.36
N LEU A 236 -27.19 0.73 4.48
CA LEU A 236 -27.04 -0.65 4.93
C LEU A 236 -28.27 -1.45 4.50
N ASP A 237 -28.11 -2.32 3.50
CA ASP A 237 -29.19 -3.11 2.92
C ASP A 237 -29.29 -4.51 3.54
N ASN A 238 -30.51 -4.97 3.84
CA ASN A 238 -30.78 -6.24 4.55
C ASN A 238 -30.07 -6.31 5.91
N PHE A 239 -30.15 -5.23 6.69
CA PHE A 239 -29.47 -5.10 7.98
C PHE A 239 -29.98 -6.09 9.05
N GLU A 240 -31.07 -6.81 8.79
CA GLU A 240 -31.52 -7.91 9.66
C GLU A 240 -30.46 -9.00 9.82
N SER A 241 -29.63 -9.26 8.79
CA SER A 241 -28.61 -10.32 8.82
C SER A 241 -27.62 -10.17 9.98
N PRO A 242 -26.98 -8.99 10.19
CA PRO A 242 -26.14 -8.77 11.36
C PRO A 242 -26.94 -8.48 12.65
N TRP A 243 -28.17 -7.97 12.54
CA TRP A 243 -28.93 -7.47 13.71
C TRP A 243 -29.77 -8.53 14.44
N ASP A 244 -30.36 -9.50 13.74
CA ASP A 244 -31.23 -10.54 14.34
C ASP A 244 -30.46 -11.66 15.06
N GLN A 245 -29.17 -11.45 15.35
CA GLN A 245 -28.34 -12.40 16.10
C GLN A 245 -28.76 -12.48 17.58
N ALA A 246 -28.58 -13.64 18.21
CA ALA A 246 -28.95 -13.83 19.62
C ALA A 246 -27.93 -13.19 20.60
N GLY A 247 -28.41 -12.63 21.70
CA GLY A 247 -27.61 -12.22 22.86
C GLY A 247 -26.61 -11.09 22.59
N ASP A 248 -25.35 -11.28 23.02
CA ASP A 248 -24.28 -10.26 23.03
C ASP A 248 -23.83 -9.79 21.63
N MET A 249 -24.04 -10.60 20.60
CA MET A 249 -23.69 -10.23 19.22
C MET A 249 -24.56 -9.09 18.69
N ARG A 250 -25.86 -9.09 19.00
CA ARG A 250 -26.77 -8.00 18.64
C ARG A 250 -26.38 -6.70 19.34
N ASN A 251 -26.01 -6.77 20.61
CA ASN A 251 -25.55 -5.60 21.37
C ASN A 251 -24.29 -4.98 20.73
N SER A 252 -23.34 -5.82 20.30
CA SER A 252 -22.12 -5.38 19.63
C SER A 252 -22.39 -4.69 18.28
N VAL A 253 -23.38 -5.16 17.53
CA VAL A 253 -23.82 -4.54 16.27
C VAL A 253 -24.53 -3.22 16.53
N GLU A 254 -25.37 -3.13 17.56
CA GLU A 254 -26.02 -1.87 17.96
C GLU A 254 -25.03 -0.83 18.48
N GLU A 255 -23.96 -1.24 19.16
CA GLU A 255 -22.89 -0.33 19.59
C GLU A 255 -22.16 0.26 18.40
N LEU A 256 -21.77 -0.56 17.43
CA LEU A 256 -21.13 -0.10 16.20
C LEU A 256 -22.04 0.85 15.42
N LEU A 257 -23.33 0.52 15.27
CA LEU A 257 -24.31 1.37 14.62
C LEU A 257 -24.42 2.73 15.32
N SER A 258 -24.40 2.73 16.66
CA SER A 258 -24.42 3.96 17.46
C SER A 258 -23.19 4.83 17.23
N ARG A 259 -22.00 4.23 17.04
CA ARG A 259 -20.77 4.95 16.69
C ARG A 259 -20.86 5.62 15.31
N VAL A 260 -21.40 4.93 14.31
CA VAL A 260 -21.68 5.50 12.97
C VAL A 260 -22.67 6.65 13.06
N MET A 261 -23.76 6.48 13.80
CA MET A 261 -24.79 7.50 13.98
C MET A 261 -24.32 8.72 14.76
N ALA A 262 -23.20 8.65 15.48
CA ALA A 262 -22.61 9.78 16.21
C ALA A 262 -21.85 10.77 15.31
N LEU A 263 -21.52 10.37 14.08
CA LEU A 263 -20.81 11.22 13.12
C LEU A 263 -21.73 12.29 12.54
N ASN A 264 -21.32 13.56 12.64
CA ASN A 264 -22.07 14.71 12.10
C ASN A 264 -21.93 14.87 10.58
N SER A 265 -21.03 14.13 9.94
CA SER A 265 -20.80 14.10 8.49
C SER A 265 -21.52 12.94 7.79
N VAL A 266 -22.19 12.04 8.53
CA VAL A 266 -22.77 10.82 7.96
C VAL A 266 -24.29 10.86 8.01
N THR A 267 -24.91 10.81 6.83
CA THR A 267 -26.32 10.47 6.66
C THR A 267 -26.47 8.96 6.54
N LEU A 268 -27.37 8.37 7.33
CA LEU A 268 -27.53 6.92 7.40
C LEU A 268 -28.92 6.48 6.92
N LEU A 269 -28.93 5.53 5.99
CA LEU A 269 -30.12 4.84 5.49
C LEU A 269 -29.98 3.35 5.81
N ILE A 270 -31.05 2.72 6.31
CA ILE A 270 -31.09 1.27 6.54
C ILE A 270 -32.32 0.68 5.87
N THR A 271 -32.18 -0.46 5.21
CA THR A 271 -33.30 -1.32 4.85
C THR A 271 -33.31 -2.55 5.74
N MET A 272 -34.50 -2.89 6.26
CA MET A 272 -34.64 -4.06 7.13
C MET A 272 -36.06 -4.65 7.08
N ARG A 273 -36.16 -5.95 7.31
CA ARG A 273 -37.46 -6.62 7.53
C ARG A 273 -38.07 -6.26 8.88
N GLY A 274 -39.39 -6.38 8.97
CA GLY A 274 -40.15 -6.14 10.20
C GLY A 274 -40.54 -4.69 10.41
N THR A 275 -40.94 -4.36 11.65
CA THR A 275 -41.47 -3.05 12.06
C THR A 275 -40.64 -2.37 13.15
N MET A 276 -39.65 -3.08 13.69
CA MET A 276 -38.78 -2.61 14.76
C MET A 276 -37.54 -1.94 14.18
N ARG A 277 -37.12 -0.79 14.72
CA ARG A 277 -35.90 -0.09 14.31
C ARG A 277 -34.73 -0.54 15.19
N PRO A 278 -33.51 -0.67 14.65
CA PRO A 278 -32.33 -0.99 15.45
C PRO A 278 -31.93 0.18 16.37
N GLY A 279 -31.41 -0.13 17.55
CA GLY A 279 -30.87 0.83 18.52
C GLY A 279 -31.91 1.57 19.40
N GLN A 280 -31.42 2.17 20.49
CA GLN A 280 -32.20 3.03 21.41
C GLN A 280 -32.07 4.55 21.12
N THR A 281 -31.46 4.93 20.00
CA THR A 281 -31.06 6.31 19.66
C THR A 281 -32.10 7.09 18.83
N LEU A 282 -31.85 8.39 18.61
CA LEU A 282 -32.78 9.33 17.96
C LEU A 282 -32.77 9.22 16.42
N TRP A 283 -33.68 8.40 15.88
CA TRP A 283 -34.08 8.42 14.46
C TRP A 283 -34.66 9.79 14.06
N THR A 284 -34.47 10.20 12.80
CA THR A 284 -35.05 11.45 12.28
C THR A 284 -36.57 11.45 12.43
N LYS A 285 -37.12 12.56 12.91
CA LYS A 285 -38.56 12.75 13.11
C LYS A 285 -39.11 13.78 12.11
N PRO A 286 -40.32 13.56 11.54
CA PRO A 286 -41.15 12.36 11.69
C PRO A 286 -40.46 11.12 11.10
N THR A 287 -40.72 9.95 11.67
CA THR A 287 -40.13 8.70 11.18
C THR A 287 -40.93 8.16 10.01
N LEU A 288 -40.24 7.64 8.99
CA LEU A 288 -40.87 7.00 7.84
C LEU A 288 -41.68 5.77 8.29
N ALA A 289 -42.97 5.69 7.93
CA ALA A 289 -43.79 4.52 8.25
C ALA A 289 -43.28 3.26 7.51
N PRO A 290 -43.47 2.04 8.06
CA PRO A 290 -43.17 0.82 7.33
C PRO A 290 -43.90 0.80 5.97
N LEU A 291 -43.18 0.38 4.92
CA LEU A 291 -43.71 0.38 3.57
C LEU A 291 -44.95 -0.51 3.48
N LYS A 292 -46.00 0.08 2.91
CA LYS A 292 -47.23 -0.63 2.56
C LYS A 292 -47.12 -1.21 1.16
N THR A 293 -48.08 -2.01 0.73
CA THR A 293 -48.20 -2.44 -0.67
C THR A 293 -48.44 -1.24 -1.59
N LEU A 294 -48.30 -1.43 -2.90
CA LEU A 294 -48.51 -0.35 -3.87
C LEU A 294 -49.99 -0.02 -4.04
N SER A 295 -50.27 1.17 -4.57
CA SER A 295 -51.60 1.48 -5.08
C SER A 295 -51.91 0.62 -6.31
N GLN A 296 -53.19 0.41 -6.59
CA GLN A 296 -53.65 -0.30 -7.79
C GLN A 296 -53.09 0.33 -9.08
N GLY A 297 -53.07 1.66 -9.16
CA GLY A 297 -52.51 2.40 -10.30
C GLY A 297 -51.01 2.14 -10.49
N ALA A 298 -50.21 2.23 -9.42
CA ALA A 298 -48.78 1.99 -9.51
C ALA A 298 -48.42 0.53 -9.81
N ALA A 299 -49.17 -0.43 -9.25
CA ALA A 299 -48.99 -1.83 -9.58
C ALA A 299 -49.35 -2.12 -11.05
N ARG A 300 -50.36 -1.43 -11.58
CA ARG A 300 -50.68 -1.45 -13.01
C ARG A 300 -49.56 -0.84 -13.86
N GLU A 301 -48.98 0.29 -13.46
CA GLU A 301 -47.86 0.90 -14.18
C GLU A 301 -46.65 -0.05 -14.24
N ILE A 302 -46.32 -0.74 -13.13
CA ILE A 302 -45.29 -1.80 -13.13
C ILE A 302 -45.64 -2.91 -14.11
N TRP A 303 -46.90 -3.34 -14.15
CA TRP A 303 -47.34 -4.37 -15.09
C TRP A 303 -47.20 -3.89 -16.53
N GLU A 304 -47.75 -2.71 -16.87
CA GLU A 304 -47.77 -2.16 -18.23
C GLU A 304 -46.37 -1.85 -18.77
N GLU A 305 -45.43 -1.46 -17.89
CA GLU A 305 -44.02 -1.27 -18.26
C GLU A 305 -43.36 -2.59 -18.67
N ILE A 306 -43.79 -3.71 -18.07
CA ILE A 306 -43.25 -5.04 -18.37
C ILE A 306 -44.03 -5.70 -19.52
N GLU A 307 -45.36 -5.66 -19.49
CA GLU A 307 -46.27 -6.27 -20.45
C GLU A 307 -47.41 -5.31 -20.80
N GLN A 308 -47.46 -4.91 -22.07
CA GLN A 308 -48.43 -3.92 -22.57
C GLN A 308 -49.87 -4.45 -22.60
N ASN A 309 -50.07 -5.77 -22.63
CA ASN A 309 -51.38 -6.38 -22.63
C ASN A 309 -51.99 -6.41 -21.22
N TYR A 310 -52.93 -5.49 -20.98
CA TYR A 310 -53.64 -5.34 -19.72
C TYR A 310 -55.14 -5.60 -19.92
N ASP A 311 -55.64 -6.73 -19.40
CA ASP A 311 -57.05 -7.12 -19.43
C ASP A 311 -57.62 -7.28 -18.00
N ALA A 312 -58.91 -7.63 -17.87
CA ALA A 312 -59.56 -7.83 -16.57
C ALA A 312 -58.89 -8.94 -15.72
N ALA A 313 -58.25 -9.93 -16.37
CA ALA A 313 -57.57 -11.00 -15.67
C ALA A 313 -56.20 -10.55 -15.12
N ALA A 314 -55.49 -9.67 -15.83
CA ALA A 314 -54.28 -9.01 -15.32
C ALA A 314 -54.60 -8.20 -14.05
N GLU A 315 -55.72 -7.49 -14.04
CA GLU A 315 -56.16 -6.72 -12.87
C GLU A 315 -56.51 -7.62 -11.67
N GLU A 316 -57.18 -8.76 -11.90
CA GLU A 316 -57.44 -9.76 -10.85
C GLU A 316 -56.14 -10.39 -10.31
N LEU A 317 -55.16 -10.68 -11.16
CA LEU A 317 -53.85 -11.21 -10.76
C LEU A 317 -53.08 -10.23 -9.88
N ILE A 318 -53.01 -8.95 -10.29
CA ILE A 318 -52.35 -7.89 -9.52
C ILE A 318 -52.99 -7.75 -8.12
N LYS A 319 -54.33 -7.82 -8.07
CA LYS A 319 -55.08 -7.80 -6.81
C LYS A 319 -54.82 -9.05 -5.96
N ALA A 320 -54.69 -10.22 -6.58
CA ALA A 320 -54.46 -11.50 -5.87
C ALA A 320 -53.10 -11.55 -5.16
N VAL A 321 -52.11 -10.81 -5.65
CA VAL A 321 -50.79 -10.68 -5.01
C VAL A 321 -50.67 -9.48 -4.08
N ASP A 322 -51.80 -8.93 -3.65
CA ASP A 322 -51.91 -7.78 -2.76
C ASP A 322 -51.08 -6.57 -3.21
N TYR A 323 -50.87 -6.38 -4.53
CA TYR A 323 -50.08 -5.28 -5.08
C TYR A 323 -48.61 -5.25 -4.59
N VAL A 324 -48.04 -6.41 -4.23
CA VAL A 324 -46.62 -6.53 -3.84
C VAL A 324 -45.74 -6.36 -5.09
N PRO A 325 -44.84 -5.35 -5.14
CA PRO A 325 -44.09 -5.03 -6.37
C PRO A 325 -43.35 -6.21 -6.99
N LEU A 326 -42.60 -6.98 -6.19
CA LEU A 326 -41.86 -8.13 -6.72
C LEU A 326 -42.79 -9.22 -7.28
N ALA A 327 -43.93 -9.46 -6.65
CA ALA A 327 -44.91 -10.44 -7.11
C ALA A 327 -45.61 -9.99 -8.40
N VAL A 328 -45.97 -8.70 -8.47
CA VAL A 328 -46.52 -8.07 -9.68
C VAL A 328 -45.52 -8.17 -10.83
N SER A 329 -44.25 -7.84 -10.61
CA SER A 329 -43.21 -7.97 -11.63
C SER A 329 -43.04 -9.42 -12.11
N LEU A 330 -43.03 -10.41 -11.20
CA LEU A 330 -42.96 -11.83 -11.57
C LEU A 330 -44.13 -12.23 -12.48
N LEU A 331 -45.36 -11.91 -12.08
CA LEU A 331 -46.55 -12.25 -12.87
C LEU A 331 -46.62 -11.52 -14.21
N ALA A 332 -46.20 -10.24 -14.28
CA ALA A 332 -46.16 -9.48 -15.52
C ALA A 332 -45.18 -10.09 -16.55
N HIS A 333 -44.00 -10.55 -16.11
CA HIS A 333 -43.04 -11.24 -16.99
C HIS A 333 -43.57 -12.59 -17.48
N LEU A 334 -44.35 -13.30 -16.66
CA LEU A 334 -45.04 -14.52 -17.10
C LEU A 334 -46.13 -14.23 -18.12
N ALA A 335 -46.83 -13.11 -18.00
CA ALA A 335 -47.86 -12.69 -18.95
C ALA A 335 -47.31 -12.35 -20.35
N GLN A 336 -46.01 -12.05 -20.49
CA GLN A 336 -45.36 -11.96 -21.80
C GLN A 336 -45.34 -13.32 -22.54
N ALA A 337 -45.47 -14.43 -21.81
CA ALA A 337 -45.44 -15.79 -22.34
C ALA A 337 -46.84 -16.37 -22.56
N THR A 338 -47.79 -15.97 -21.73
CA THR A 338 -49.14 -16.52 -21.64
C THR A 338 -50.14 -15.37 -21.48
N SER A 339 -51.33 -15.46 -22.07
CA SER A 339 -52.32 -14.39 -21.85
C SER A 339 -52.68 -14.28 -20.36
N PRO A 340 -52.93 -13.08 -19.79
CA PRO A 340 -53.25 -12.92 -18.38
C PRO A 340 -54.46 -13.79 -17.95
N THR A 341 -55.43 -13.99 -18.84
CA THR A 341 -56.59 -14.89 -18.61
C THR A 341 -56.17 -16.35 -18.32
N LEU A 342 -55.20 -16.88 -19.05
CA LEU A 342 -54.67 -18.24 -18.81
C LEU A 342 -53.84 -18.28 -17.53
N LEU A 343 -53.03 -17.25 -17.29
CA LEU A 343 -52.20 -17.15 -16.09
C LEU A 343 -53.06 -17.09 -14.81
N LEU A 344 -54.18 -16.36 -14.83
CA LEU A 344 -55.15 -16.32 -13.74
C LEU A 344 -55.79 -17.69 -13.47
N LYS A 345 -56.06 -18.46 -14.53
CA LYS A 345 -56.55 -19.84 -14.37
C LYS A 345 -55.49 -20.73 -13.69
N GLU A 346 -54.24 -20.66 -14.15
CA GLU A 346 -53.12 -21.40 -13.54
C GLU A 346 -52.89 -21.00 -12.07
N TRP A 347 -53.01 -19.71 -11.75
CA TRP A 347 -52.95 -19.20 -10.38
C TRP A 347 -54.01 -19.84 -9.48
N ASN A 348 -55.28 -19.83 -9.91
CA ASN A 348 -56.40 -20.38 -9.15
C ASN A 348 -56.31 -21.91 -8.98
N GLU A 349 -55.90 -22.62 -10.03
CA GLU A 349 -55.68 -24.08 -9.97
C GLU A 349 -54.54 -24.44 -9.02
N SER A 350 -53.45 -23.67 -9.03
CA SER A 350 -52.31 -23.87 -8.14
C SER A 350 -52.70 -23.61 -6.68
N GLN A 351 -53.38 -22.51 -6.37
CA GLN A 351 -53.88 -22.25 -5.01
C GLN A 351 -54.79 -23.38 -4.48
N THR A 352 -55.65 -23.92 -5.34
CA THR A 352 -56.58 -25.00 -4.95
C THR A 352 -55.84 -26.30 -4.62
N LYS A 353 -54.80 -26.66 -5.39
CA LYS A 353 -53.96 -27.85 -5.14
C LYS A 353 -53.25 -27.77 -3.79
N PHE A 354 -52.72 -26.61 -3.41
CA PHE A 354 -52.02 -26.44 -2.13
C PHE A 354 -52.97 -26.47 -0.93
N ILE A 355 -54.19 -25.95 -1.06
CA ILE A 355 -55.23 -26.06 -0.02
C ILE A 355 -55.62 -27.53 0.21
N GLN A 356 -55.65 -28.36 -0.84
CA GLN A 356 -56.01 -29.78 -0.76
C GLN A 356 -54.87 -30.69 -0.24
N MET A 357 -53.60 -30.31 -0.42
CA MET A 357 -52.44 -31.11 -0.02
C MET A 357 -52.06 -31.00 1.47
N GLY A 358 -52.75 -30.18 2.27
CA GLY A 358 -52.56 -30.13 3.73
C GLY A 358 -51.14 -29.81 4.20
N GLN A 359 -50.32 -29.16 3.35
CA GLN A 359 -48.96 -28.77 3.73
C GLN A 359 -49.00 -27.78 4.90
N THR A 360 -48.20 -28.07 5.93
CA THR A 360 -48.20 -27.41 7.25
C THR A 360 -47.74 -25.95 7.24
N HIS A 361 -47.20 -25.45 6.12
CA HIS A 361 -46.87 -24.04 5.92
C HIS A 361 -47.65 -23.48 4.72
N ARG A 362 -48.56 -22.54 4.98
CA ARG A 362 -49.27 -21.80 3.92
C ARG A 362 -48.28 -20.82 3.28
N LEU A 363 -47.88 -21.07 2.03
CA LEU A 363 -47.04 -20.15 1.26
C LEU A 363 -47.69 -18.76 1.19
N SER A 364 -46.87 -17.71 1.24
CA SER A 364 -47.27 -16.32 0.99
C SER A 364 -47.59 -16.10 -0.49
N ASN A 365 -48.39 -15.08 -0.82
CA ASN A 365 -48.71 -14.73 -2.22
C ASN A 365 -47.46 -14.44 -3.07
N LEU A 366 -46.38 -13.96 -2.44
CA LEU A 366 -45.08 -13.79 -3.10
C LEU A 366 -44.40 -15.13 -3.42
N GLU A 367 -44.37 -16.07 -2.47
CA GLU A 367 -43.81 -17.41 -2.69
C GLU A 367 -44.61 -18.18 -3.75
N TYR A 368 -45.93 -18.02 -3.79
CA TYR A 368 -46.76 -18.54 -4.88
C TYR A 368 -46.37 -17.96 -6.23
N SER A 369 -46.09 -16.66 -6.31
CA SER A 369 -45.68 -16.02 -7.57
C SER A 369 -44.32 -16.54 -8.06
N ILE A 370 -43.40 -16.82 -7.12
CA ILE A 370 -42.11 -17.45 -7.42
C ILE A 370 -42.32 -18.88 -7.91
N GLN A 371 -43.13 -19.68 -7.22
CA GLN A 371 -43.44 -21.05 -7.60
C GLN A 371 -44.10 -21.14 -8.98
N LEU A 372 -45.07 -20.26 -9.26
CA LEU A 372 -45.72 -20.16 -10.57
C LEU A 372 -44.72 -19.83 -11.68
N SER A 373 -43.72 -18.99 -11.39
CA SER A 373 -42.65 -18.67 -12.34
C SER A 373 -41.76 -19.87 -12.62
N ILE A 374 -41.43 -20.66 -11.60
CA ILE A 374 -40.65 -21.90 -11.70
C ILE A 374 -41.43 -22.98 -12.47
N ASP A 375 -42.74 -23.07 -12.28
CA ASP A 375 -43.60 -24.09 -12.92
C ASP A 375 -44.20 -23.64 -14.27
N SER A 376 -43.80 -22.47 -14.75
CA SER A 376 -44.31 -21.85 -15.97
C SER A 376 -44.10 -22.73 -17.21
N GLY A 377 -44.91 -22.50 -18.25
CA GLY A 377 -44.76 -23.18 -19.55
C GLY A 377 -43.36 -23.03 -20.16
N ARG A 378 -42.73 -21.85 -20.01
CA ARG A 378 -41.36 -21.59 -20.46
C ARG A 378 -40.34 -22.46 -19.73
N MET A 379 -40.44 -22.55 -18.40
CA MET A 379 -39.57 -23.40 -17.59
C MET A 379 -39.77 -24.89 -17.89
N ARG A 380 -41.01 -25.34 -18.10
CA ARG A 380 -41.30 -26.74 -18.51
C ARG A 380 -40.76 -27.06 -19.89
N ALA A 381 -40.75 -26.10 -20.81
CA ALA A 381 -40.18 -26.25 -22.14
C ALA A 381 -38.64 -26.26 -22.15
N ASN A 382 -37.99 -25.72 -21.11
CA ASN A 382 -36.55 -25.76 -20.91
C ASN A 382 -36.16 -26.26 -19.50
N PRO A 383 -36.30 -27.57 -19.22
CA PRO A 383 -36.03 -28.13 -17.89
C PRO A 383 -34.66 -27.80 -17.28
N PRO A 384 -33.54 -27.79 -18.04
CA PRO A 384 -32.22 -27.40 -17.52
C PRO A 384 -32.16 -26.01 -16.86
N ALA A 385 -33.02 -25.07 -17.28
CA ALA A 385 -33.09 -23.74 -16.66
C ALA A 385 -33.48 -23.82 -15.17
N LYS A 386 -34.32 -24.78 -14.76
CA LYS A 386 -34.69 -24.97 -13.35
C LYS A 386 -33.49 -25.41 -12.51
N ASP A 387 -32.67 -26.31 -13.04
CA ASP A 387 -31.44 -26.74 -12.38
C ASP A 387 -30.43 -25.58 -12.30
N LEU A 388 -30.30 -24.77 -13.36
CA LEU A 388 -29.43 -23.59 -13.34
C LEU A 388 -29.88 -22.54 -12.31
N LEU A 389 -31.20 -22.38 -12.10
CA LEU A 389 -31.73 -21.53 -11.02
C LEU A 389 -31.31 -22.07 -9.66
N GLY A 390 -31.36 -23.39 -9.47
CA GLY A 390 -30.85 -24.05 -8.27
C GLY A 390 -29.35 -23.84 -8.06
N VAL A 391 -28.55 -23.88 -9.13
CA VAL A 391 -27.11 -23.52 -9.05
C VAL A 391 -26.94 -22.07 -8.61
N LEU A 392 -27.63 -21.12 -9.25
CA LEU A 392 -27.55 -19.69 -8.91
C LEU A 392 -28.07 -19.40 -7.50
N SER A 393 -28.98 -20.21 -6.95
CA SER A 393 -29.45 -20.05 -5.57
C SER A 393 -28.40 -20.47 -4.52
N MET A 394 -27.40 -21.26 -4.90
CA MET A 394 -26.28 -21.57 -4.01
C MET A 394 -25.16 -20.51 -4.07
N LEU A 395 -25.18 -19.61 -5.06
CA LEU A 395 -24.12 -18.64 -5.31
C LEU A 395 -24.53 -17.23 -4.83
N PRO A 396 -23.97 -16.73 -3.72
CA PRO A 396 -24.34 -15.41 -3.19
C PRO A 396 -24.12 -14.27 -4.21
N ASP A 397 -23.01 -14.33 -4.94
CA ASP A 397 -22.64 -13.34 -5.95
C ASP A 397 -23.12 -13.74 -7.36
N GLY A 398 -23.84 -14.85 -7.49
CA GLY A 398 -24.23 -15.41 -8.78
C GLY A 398 -23.01 -15.77 -9.66
N ILE A 399 -23.18 -15.75 -10.98
CA ILE A 399 -22.12 -16.13 -11.94
C ILE A 399 -21.59 -14.88 -12.65
N HIS A 400 -20.27 -14.67 -12.61
CA HIS A 400 -19.60 -13.62 -13.38
C HIS A 400 -19.60 -13.94 -14.88
N THR A 401 -19.75 -12.93 -15.74
CA THR A 401 -19.77 -13.08 -17.20
C THR A 401 -18.52 -13.77 -17.73
N GLU A 402 -17.35 -13.43 -17.19
CA GLU A 402 -16.06 -14.07 -17.53
C GLU A 402 -15.99 -15.55 -17.12
N GLN A 403 -16.78 -15.96 -16.12
CA GLN A 403 -16.78 -17.34 -15.60
C GLN A 403 -17.79 -18.25 -16.31
N LEU A 404 -18.64 -17.72 -17.19
CA LEU A 404 -19.61 -18.52 -17.96
C LEU A 404 -18.95 -19.67 -18.72
N GLY A 405 -17.74 -19.46 -19.27
CA GLY A 405 -16.99 -20.50 -19.96
C GLY A 405 -16.61 -21.67 -19.04
N ARG A 406 -16.21 -21.37 -17.80
CA ARG A 406 -15.83 -22.37 -16.78
C ARG A 406 -17.04 -23.13 -16.27
N PHE A 407 -18.13 -22.42 -16.00
CA PHE A 407 -19.40 -23.06 -15.63
C PHE A 407 -19.92 -23.99 -16.73
N LYS A 408 -19.68 -23.67 -18.02
CA LYS A 408 -20.05 -24.53 -19.13
C LYS A 408 -19.26 -25.85 -19.17
N GLU A 409 -18.02 -25.85 -18.69
CA GLU A 409 -17.19 -27.07 -18.57
C GLU A 409 -17.72 -28.02 -17.48
N ILE A 410 -18.41 -27.48 -16.46
CA ILE A 410 -18.92 -28.24 -15.31
C ILE A 410 -20.38 -28.66 -15.54
N LEU A 411 -21.19 -27.75 -16.07
CA LEU A 411 -22.61 -27.94 -16.36
C LEU A 411 -22.78 -28.38 -17.83
N VAL A 412 -22.11 -29.48 -18.20
CA VAL A 412 -21.95 -29.92 -19.60
C VAL A 412 -23.28 -30.17 -20.32
N ASP A 413 -24.32 -30.55 -19.58
CA ASP A 413 -25.65 -30.86 -20.11
C ASP A 413 -26.55 -29.61 -20.22
N MET A 414 -26.04 -28.42 -19.91
CA MET A 414 -26.78 -27.15 -19.94
C MET A 414 -26.31 -26.25 -21.08
N ASP A 415 -27.25 -25.56 -21.72
CA ASP A 415 -26.93 -24.39 -22.55
C ASP A 415 -27.11 -23.15 -21.69
N ILE A 416 -26.08 -22.84 -20.89
CA ILE A 416 -26.11 -21.78 -19.88
C ILE A 416 -26.65 -20.46 -20.43
N LEU A 417 -26.34 -20.08 -21.68
CA LEU A 417 -26.85 -18.82 -22.24
C LEU A 417 -28.34 -18.89 -22.56
N SER A 418 -28.83 -20.01 -23.09
CA SER A 418 -30.27 -20.24 -23.33
C SER A 418 -31.04 -20.36 -22.01
N ASP A 419 -30.44 -21.02 -21.02
CA ASP A 419 -31.02 -21.24 -19.70
C ASP A 419 -31.10 -19.93 -18.92
N LEU A 420 -30.03 -19.12 -18.90
CA LEU A 420 -30.04 -17.77 -18.32
C LEU A 420 -31.09 -16.87 -18.98
N ARG A 421 -31.24 -16.93 -20.32
CA ARG A 421 -32.29 -16.18 -21.02
C ARG A 421 -33.68 -16.61 -20.58
N THR A 422 -33.90 -17.92 -20.42
CA THR A 422 -35.18 -18.47 -19.92
C THR A 422 -35.47 -17.96 -18.50
N LEU A 423 -34.48 -17.96 -17.62
CA LEU A 423 -34.59 -17.46 -16.26
C LEU A 423 -34.84 -15.95 -16.19
N GLN A 424 -34.18 -15.17 -17.06
CA GLN A 424 -34.44 -13.73 -17.20
C GLN A 424 -35.86 -13.46 -17.71
N GLN A 425 -36.33 -14.24 -18.68
CA GLN A 425 -37.70 -14.18 -19.20
C GLN A 425 -38.77 -14.57 -18.17
N CYS A 426 -38.39 -15.28 -17.11
CA CYS A 426 -39.26 -15.59 -15.97
C CYS A 426 -39.03 -14.62 -14.79
N SER A 427 -38.18 -13.59 -14.95
CA SER A 427 -37.77 -12.65 -13.89
C SER A 427 -37.20 -13.33 -12.63
N LEU A 428 -36.59 -14.50 -12.78
CA LEU A 428 -35.95 -15.24 -11.69
C LEU A 428 -34.47 -14.86 -11.52
N VAL A 429 -33.83 -14.36 -12.59
CA VAL A 429 -32.43 -13.94 -12.63
C VAL A 429 -32.30 -12.58 -13.29
N HIS A 430 -31.42 -11.73 -12.77
CA HIS A 430 -31.12 -10.41 -13.30
C HIS A 430 -29.61 -10.25 -13.54
N VAL A 431 -29.23 -9.33 -14.43
CA VAL A 431 -27.83 -8.97 -14.65
C VAL A 431 -27.52 -7.72 -13.83
N ILE A 432 -26.66 -7.87 -12.83
CA ILE A 432 -26.19 -6.78 -11.96
C ILE A 432 -24.70 -6.59 -12.22
N GLY A 433 -24.38 -5.59 -13.03
CA GLY A 433 -23.02 -5.34 -13.49
C GLY A 433 -22.57 -6.42 -14.44
N GLU A 434 -21.52 -7.14 -14.07
CA GLU A 434 -20.98 -8.26 -14.85
C GLU A 434 -21.40 -9.62 -14.26
N ARG A 435 -22.47 -9.67 -13.45
CA ARG A 435 -22.93 -10.90 -12.78
C ARG A 435 -24.40 -11.20 -13.07
N TYR A 436 -24.69 -12.48 -13.32
CA TYR A 436 -26.05 -13.03 -13.33
C TYR A 436 -26.41 -13.46 -11.91
N GLN A 437 -27.40 -12.82 -11.31
CA GLN A 437 -27.75 -12.99 -9.89
C GLN A 437 -29.24 -13.23 -9.71
N THR A 438 -29.56 -14.08 -8.74
CA THR A 438 -30.93 -14.35 -8.28
C THR A 438 -31.26 -13.41 -7.13
N HIS A 439 -32.48 -12.85 -7.12
CA HIS A 439 -32.92 -12.01 -6.01
C HIS A 439 -32.86 -12.79 -4.68
N PRO A 440 -32.38 -12.20 -3.56
CA PRO A 440 -32.20 -12.89 -2.28
C PRO A 440 -33.39 -13.71 -1.78
N ILE A 441 -34.62 -13.19 -1.98
CA ILE A 441 -35.86 -13.90 -1.62
C ILE A 441 -36.09 -15.14 -2.51
N ILE A 442 -35.86 -15.02 -3.81
CA ILE A 442 -36.00 -16.13 -4.75
C ILE A 442 -34.95 -17.20 -4.43
N ARG A 443 -33.72 -16.77 -4.13
CA ARG A 443 -32.64 -17.63 -3.67
C ARG A 443 -33.02 -18.39 -2.40
N HIS A 444 -33.51 -17.68 -1.39
CA HIS A 444 -33.95 -18.28 -0.13
C HIS A 444 -35.07 -19.30 -0.34
N PHE A 445 -36.06 -18.96 -1.16
CA PHE A 445 -37.15 -19.86 -1.54
C PHE A 445 -36.63 -21.12 -2.25
N CYS A 446 -35.75 -20.97 -3.24
CA CYS A 446 -35.18 -22.08 -3.99
C CYS A 446 -34.34 -23.02 -3.11
N ASN A 447 -33.59 -22.47 -2.15
CA ASN A 447 -32.81 -23.25 -1.20
C ASN A 447 -33.69 -23.99 -0.18
N GLN A 448 -34.79 -23.38 0.28
CA GLN A 448 -35.75 -24.05 1.17
C GLN A 448 -36.52 -25.18 0.48
N GLN A 449 -36.84 -25.02 -0.80
CA GLN A 449 -37.54 -26.02 -1.61
C GLN A 449 -36.60 -27.04 -2.27
N GLU A 450 -35.29 -26.96 -2.01
CA GLU A 450 -34.25 -27.81 -2.61
C GLU A 450 -34.38 -27.93 -4.14
N VAL A 451 -34.54 -26.79 -4.83
CA VAL A 451 -34.78 -26.74 -6.30
C VAL A 451 -33.62 -27.36 -7.10
N ILE A 452 -32.38 -27.25 -6.59
CA ILE A 452 -31.19 -27.83 -7.22
C ILE A 452 -31.21 -29.37 -7.14
N SER A 453 -31.00 -30.05 -8.26
CA SER A 453 -30.81 -31.51 -8.22
C SER A 453 -29.48 -31.91 -7.58
N SER A 454 -29.45 -33.09 -6.93
CA SER A 454 -28.26 -33.62 -6.26
C SER A 454 -27.04 -33.69 -7.17
N LYS A 455 -27.23 -34.07 -8.45
CA LYS A 455 -26.18 -34.11 -9.47
C LYS A 455 -25.43 -32.78 -9.60
N TYR A 456 -26.14 -31.66 -9.79
CA TYR A 456 -25.48 -30.37 -9.98
C TYR A 456 -24.98 -29.77 -8.68
N LYS A 457 -25.62 -30.11 -7.55
CA LYS A 457 -25.09 -29.78 -6.22
C LYS A 457 -23.71 -30.40 -5.99
N ASP A 458 -23.56 -31.70 -6.28
CA ASP A 458 -22.28 -32.41 -6.14
C ASP A 458 -21.21 -31.84 -7.09
N LEU A 459 -21.56 -31.59 -8.38
CA LEU A 459 -20.65 -30.97 -9.35
C LEU A 459 -20.19 -29.57 -8.93
N LEU A 460 -21.09 -28.75 -8.39
CA LEU A 460 -20.79 -27.41 -7.90
C LEU A 460 -19.86 -27.46 -6.68
N GLN A 461 -20.14 -28.36 -5.73
CA GLN A 461 -19.31 -28.57 -4.55
C GLN A 461 -17.89 -29.04 -4.93
N ASP A 462 -17.78 -30.02 -5.83
CA ASP A 462 -16.48 -30.49 -6.33
C ASP A 462 -15.72 -29.39 -7.07
N PHE A 463 -16.40 -28.56 -7.87
CA PHE A 463 -15.77 -27.42 -8.53
C PHE A 463 -15.11 -26.47 -7.53
N TYR A 464 -15.84 -26.04 -6.49
CA TYR A 464 -15.28 -25.11 -5.51
C TYR A 464 -14.23 -25.73 -4.59
N ILE A 465 -14.35 -27.02 -4.25
CA ILE A 465 -13.28 -27.74 -3.54
C ILE A 465 -12.01 -27.76 -4.41
N ASN A 466 -12.12 -28.06 -5.71
CA ASN A 466 -10.98 -28.09 -6.63
C ASN A 466 -10.39 -26.70 -6.86
N LEU A 467 -11.24 -25.68 -6.99
CA LEU A 467 -10.82 -24.29 -7.10
C LEU A 467 -10.02 -23.91 -5.85
N ALA A 468 -10.57 -24.14 -4.65
CA ALA A 468 -9.95 -23.82 -3.37
C ALA A 468 -8.68 -24.64 -3.06
N SER A 469 -8.60 -25.90 -3.51
CA SER A 469 -7.45 -26.78 -3.26
C SER A 469 -6.35 -26.67 -4.31
N SER A 470 -6.56 -25.93 -5.40
CA SER A 470 -5.54 -25.79 -6.43
C SER A 470 -4.37 -24.95 -5.93
N ASN A 471 -3.35 -25.65 -5.41
CA ASN A 471 -2.02 -25.13 -5.18
C ASN A 471 -1.34 -24.87 -6.53
N SER A 472 -1.70 -23.79 -7.21
CA SER A 472 -0.75 -23.24 -8.16
C SER A 472 0.34 -22.58 -7.32
N SER A 473 1.42 -23.31 -7.08
CA SER A 473 2.72 -22.71 -6.75
C SER A 473 2.86 -21.42 -7.55
N GLU A 474 3.07 -20.31 -6.86
CA GLU A 474 3.42 -18.97 -7.35
C GLU A 474 3.40 -18.79 -8.89
N ALA A 475 2.49 -17.93 -9.37
CA ALA A 475 2.47 -17.32 -10.71
C ALA A 475 1.68 -18.00 -11.85
N GLN A 476 0.38 -18.18 -11.68
CA GLN A 476 -0.58 -18.02 -12.79
C GLN A 476 -1.50 -16.83 -12.48
N PRO A 477 -1.29 -15.64 -13.10
CA PRO A 477 -2.17 -14.49 -12.93
C PRO A 477 -3.64 -14.81 -13.21
N LYS A 478 -3.89 -15.77 -14.11
CA LYS A 478 -5.22 -16.25 -14.47
C LYS A 478 -5.95 -16.92 -13.30
N TYR A 479 -5.28 -17.78 -12.54
CA TYR A 479 -5.87 -18.44 -11.37
C TYR A 479 -6.18 -17.45 -10.25
N HIS A 480 -5.26 -16.50 -10.00
CA HIS A 480 -5.48 -15.46 -8.98
C HIS A 480 -6.69 -14.59 -9.35
N ALA A 481 -6.80 -14.15 -10.60
CA ALA A 481 -7.94 -13.38 -11.07
C ALA A 481 -9.26 -14.17 -10.94
N GLU A 482 -9.26 -15.45 -11.33
CA GLU A 482 -10.42 -16.33 -11.21
C GLU A 482 -10.86 -16.52 -9.74
N MET A 483 -9.91 -16.83 -8.85
CA MET A 483 -10.20 -17.03 -7.44
C MET A 483 -10.72 -15.75 -6.77
N VAL A 484 -10.18 -14.58 -7.13
CA VAL A 484 -10.67 -13.30 -6.60
C VAL A 484 -12.10 -13.02 -7.05
N LEU A 485 -12.45 -13.33 -8.30
CA LEU A 485 -13.84 -13.23 -8.77
C LEU A 485 -14.76 -14.18 -8.00
N GLU A 486 -14.32 -15.40 -7.72
CA GLU A 486 -15.16 -16.43 -7.11
C GLU A 486 -15.02 -16.56 -5.58
N MET A 487 -14.37 -15.59 -4.92
CA MET A 487 -13.99 -15.68 -3.51
C MET A 487 -15.19 -15.85 -2.57
N ASN A 488 -16.24 -15.03 -2.72
CA ASN A 488 -17.43 -15.10 -1.86
C ASN A 488 -18.26 -16.36 -2.13
N ASN A 489 -18.36 -16.74 -3.40
CA ASN A 489 -19.02 -17.99 -3.78
C ASN A 489 -18.30 -19.19 -3.19
N THR A 490 -16.96 -19.22 -3.28
CA THR A 490 -16.11 -20.27 -2.69
C THR A 490 -16.33 -20.33 -1.18
N LYS A 491 -16.29 -19.19 -0.46
CA LYS A 491 -16.59 -19.14 0.97
C LYS A 491 -17.95 -19.74 1.30
N ALA A 492 -19.00 -19.32 0.60
CA ALA A 492 -20.37 -19.77 0.88
C ALA A 492 -20.53 -21.28 0.68
N ILE A 493 -19.98 -21.83 -0.40
CA ILE A 493 -20.05 -23.27 -0.70
C ILE A 493 -19.24 -24.08 0.32
N LEU A 494 -18.02 -23.65 0.67
CA LEU A 494 -17.20 -24.33 1.70
C LEU A 494 -17.88 -24.29 3.08
N PHE A 495 -18.54 -23.18 3.44
CA PHE A 495 -19.33 -23.09 4.67
C PHE A 495 -20.55 -24.03 4.69
N ASP A 496 -21.29 -24.10 3.57
CA ASP A 496 -22.45 -25.01 3.44
C ASP A 496 -22.01 -26.48 3.58
N LEU A 497 -20.91 -26.84 2.91
CA LEU A 497 -20.27 -28.15 3.03
C LEU A 497 -19.89 -28.47 4.48
N LEU A 498 -19.25 -27.53 5.19
CA LEU A 498 -18.87 -27.75 6.58
C LEU A 498 -20.08 -28.02 7.50
N ARG A 499 -21.20 -27.31 7.29
CA ARG A 499 -22.45 -27.49 8.06
C ARG A 499 -23.17 -28.81 7.77
N SER A 500 -23.06 -29.32 6.55
CA SER A 500 -23.76 -30.52 6.09
C SER A 500 -23.16 -31.86 6.58
N ASN A 501 -22.37 -31.85 7.67
CA ASN A 501 -21.65 -33.01 8.22
C ASN A 501 -20.56 -33.59 7.28
N TYR A 502 -20.17 -32.85 6.23
CA TYR A 502 -19.09 -33.18 5.29
C TYR A 502 -17.67 -32.94 5.85
N GLY A 503 -17.55 -32.53 7.12
CA GLY A 503 -16.28 -32.20 7.80
C GLY A 503 -15.27 -33.35 7.92
N ASN A 504 -15.63 -34.58 7.54
CA ASN A 504 -14.71 -35.73 7.45
C ASN A 504 -14.00 -35.83 6.09
N ASN A 505 -14.38 -35.03 5.09
CA ASN A 505 -13.73 -35.07 3.78
C ASN A 505 -12.36 -34.38 3.88
N SER A 506 -11.28 -35.16 3.85
CA SER A 506 -9.92 -34.62 3.89
C SER A 506 -9.68 -33.60 2.78
N LYS A 507 -10.29 -33.78 1.59
CA LYS A 507 -10.20 -32.80 0.49
C LYS A 507 -10.84 -31.46 0.84
N LEU A 508 -11.93 -31.45 1.60
CA LEU A 508 -12.59 -30.23 2.05
C LEU A 508 -11.71 -29.48 3.05
N VAL A 509 -11.14 -30.18 4.04
CA VAL A 509 -10.26 -29.55 5.02
C VAL A 509 -9.00 -29.00 4.35
N GLU A 510 -8.40 -29.74 3.42
CA GLU A 510 -7.28 -29.26 2.61
C GLU A 510 -7.63 -28.04 1.76
N ALA A 511 -8.82 -28.04 1.13
CA ALA A 511 -9.33 -26.90 0.38
C ALA A 511 -9.50 -25.67 1.29
N ILE A 512 -10.05 -25.84 2.50
CA ILE A 512 -10.20 -24.75 3.47
C ILE A 512 -8.84 -24.21 3.92
N ILE A 513 -7.86 -25.07 4.24
CA ILE A 513 -6.50 -24.65 4.61
C ILE A 513 -5.86 -23.84 3.47
N THR A 514 -5.94 -24.35 2.24
CA THR A 514 -5.33 -23.73 1.06
C THR A 514 -6.01 -22.40 0.72
N PHE A 515 -7.33 -22.37 0.76
CA PHE A 515 -8.12 -21.17 0.55
C PHE A 515 -7.86 -20.12 1.64
N THR A 516 -7.68 -20.54 2.91
CA THR A 516 -7.33 -19.65 4.03
C THR A 516 -5.99 -18.96 3.79
N LYS A 517 -4.98 -19.72 3.33
CA LYS A 517 -3.67 -19.16 2.97
C LYS A 517 -3.77 -18.19 1.79
N PHE A 518 -4.57 -18.54 0.76
CA PHE A 518 -4.77 -17.69 -0.41
C PHE A 518 -5.40 -16.34 -0.03
N HIS A 519 -6.55 -16.36 0.66
CA HIS A 519 -7.26 -15.13 0.96
C HIS A 519 -6.49 -14.28 1.99
N GLY A 520 -5.81 -14.91 2.95
CA GLY A 520 -4.87 -14.23 3.85
C GLY A 520 -3.74 -13.52 3.11
N GLY A 521 -3.19 -14.15 2.05
CA GLY A 521 -2.13 -13.57 1.23
C GLY A 521 -2.55 -12.33 0.42
N ILE A 522 -3.84 -12.14 0.16
CA ILE A 522 -4.39 -10.96 -0.53
C ILE A 522 -5.03 -9.94 0.43
N GLY A 523 -4.85 -10.12 1.75
CA GLY A 523 -5.30 -9.17 2.77
C GLY A 523 -6.73 -9.39 3.29
N ASP A 524 -7.35 -10.53 3.02
CA ASP A 524 -8.62 -10.94 3.63
C ASP A 524 -8.33 -11.86 4.80
N HIS A 525 -8.67 -11.45 6.02
CA HIS A 525 -8.33 -12.19 7.24
C HIS A 525 -9.58 -12.75 7.93
N SER A 526 -10.63 -13.06 7.15
CA SER A 526 -11.82 -13.73 7.69
C SER A 526 -11.47 -15.10 8.23
N ASP A 527 -11.66 -15.30 9.52
CA ASP A 527 -11.28 -16.53 10.24
C ASP A 527 -12.42 -17.54 10.41
N LYS A 528 -13.67 -17.11 10.21
CA LYS A 528 -14.86 -17.90 10.52
C LYS A 528 -14.88 -19.29 9.86
N LEU A 529 -14.33 -19.44 8.65
CA LEU A 529 -14.30 -20.72 7.95
C LEU A 529 -13.31 -21.67 8.61
N ILE A 530 -12.11 -21.17 8.93
CA ILE A 530 -11.06 -21.98 9.57
C ILE A 530 -11.39 -22.25 11.05
N SER A 531 -11.98 -21.30 11.77
CA SER A 531 -12.38 -21.47 13.18
C SER A 531 -13.47 -22.53 13.35
N GLN A 532 -14.52 -22.49 12.53
CA GLN A 532 -15.56 -23.54 12.54
C GLN A 532 -15.02 -24.91 12.14
N THR A 533 -14.03 -24.95 11.24
CA THR A 533 -13.36 -26.21 10.86
C THR A 533 -12.61 -26.79 12.05
N VAL A 534 -11.86 -25.96 12.80
CA VAL A 534 -11.17 -26.37 14.02
C VAL A 534 -12.14 -26.84 15.10
N GLU A 535 -13.24 -26.12 15.36
CA GLU A 535 -14.27 -26.53 16.32
C GLU A 535 -14.87 -27.90 15.96
N THR A 536 -15.15 -28.13 14.67
CA THR A 536 -15.68 -29.40 14.17
C THR A 536 -14.68 -30.54 14.36
N LEU A 537 -13.40 -30.29 14.09
CA LEU A 537 -12.32 -31.28 14.26
C LEU A 537 -12.02 -31.59 15.74
N GLN A 538 -12.14 -30.62 16.64
CA GLN A 538 -11.92 -30.79 18.09
C GLN A 538 -13.03 -31.61 18.78
N GLN A 539 -14.27 -31.53 18.29
CA GLN A 539 -15.40 -32.27 18.87
C GLN A 539 -15.39 -33.78 18.57
N ARG A 540 -14.46 -34.27 17.75
CA ARG A 540 -14.38 -35.68 17.32
C ARG A 540 -12.92 -36.17 17.37
N PRO A 541 -12.65 -37.49 17.48
CA PRO A 541 -11.29 -38.02 17.38
C PRO A 541 -10.77 -37.83 15.94
N SER A 542 -10.15 -36.69 15.67
CA SER A 542 -9.56 -36.31 14.39
C SER A 542 -8.05 -36.50 14.37
N ASP A 543 -7.47 -36.60 13.17
CA ASP A 543 -6.02 -36.65 12.97
C ASP A 543 -5.38 -35.35 13.50
N THR A 544 -4.60 -35.48 14.57
CA THR A 544 -3.91 -34.36 15.24
C THR A 544 -3.06 -33.55 14.26
N SER A 545 -2.51 -34.18 13.21
CA SER A 545 -1.73 -33.51 12.16
C SER A 545 -2.57 -32.50 11.37
N VAL A 546 -3.79 -32.88 10.99
CA VAL A 546 -4.71 -32.02 10.22
C VAL A 546 -5.18 -30.85 11.08
N LEU A 547 -5.46 -31.10 12.36
CA LEU A 547 -5.81 -30.05 13.32
C LEU A 547 -4.68 -29.02 13.47
N ILE A 548 -3.43 -29.49 13.61
CA ILE A 548 -2.25 -28.60 13.69
C ILE A 548 -2.13 -27.76 12.41
N ARG A 549 -2.32 -28.34 11.22
CA ARG A 549 -2.25 -27.57 9.97
C ARG A 549 -3.37 -26.53 9.82
N CYS A 550 -4.57 -26.81 10.36
CA CYS A 550 -5.64 -25.83 10.44
C CYS A 550 -5.28 -24.68 11.39
N LEU A 551 -4.80 -25.00 12.60
CA LEU A 551 -4.34 -24.02 13.57
C LEU A 551 -3.16 -23.20 13.02
N GLN A 552 -2.29 -23.79 12.20
CA GLN A 552 -1.17 -23.10 11.57
C GLN A 552 -1.65 -22.09 10.54
N ALA A 553 -2.58 -22.49 9.66
CA ALA A 553 -3.19 -21.57 8.71
C ALA A 553 -3.93 -20.43 9.42
N TRP A 554 -4.61 -20.73 10.52
CA TRP A 554 -5.31 -19.72 11.33
C TRP A 554 -4.34 -18.78 12.06
N GLY A 555 -3.29 -19.31 12.69
CA GLY A 555 -2.26 -18.52 13.35
C GLY A 555 -1.51 -17.62 12.37
N ARG A 556 -1.19 -18.13 11.17
CA ARG A 556 -0.59 -17.32 10.10
C ARG A 556 -1.53 -16.24 9.57
N LEU A 557 -2.84 -16.51 9.52
CA LEU A 557 -3.84 -15.50 9.16
C LEU A 557 -3.80 -14.29 10.11
N TYR A 558 -3.70 -14.54 11.42
CA TYR A 558 -3.51 -13.50 12.44
C TYR A 558 -2.14 -12.84 12.37
N TYR A 559 -1.08 -13.61 12.11
CA TYR A 559 0.27 -13.07 11.90
C TYR A 559 0.27 -12.03 10.77
N TYR A 560 -0.33 -12.36 9.61
CA TYR A 560 -0.43 -11.42 8.49
C TYR A 560 -1.36 -10.24 8.79
N ALA A 561 -2.34 -10.41 9.67
CA ALA A 561 -3.19 -9.34 10.18
C ALA A 561 -2.49 -8.44 11.23
N SER A 562 -1.23 -8.74 11.58
CA SER A 562 -0.51 -8.11 12.70
C SER A 562 -1.19 -8.28 14.08
N ASP A 563 -2.08 -9.27 14.21
CA ASP A 563 -2.71 -9.66 15.48
C ASP A 563 -1.80 -10.67 16.21
N ILE A 564 -0.74 -10.13 16.81
CA ILE A 564 0.33 -10.91 17.42
C ILE A 564 -0.17 -11.76 18.60
N GLU A 565 -1.12 -11.25 19.38
CA GLU A 565 -1.70 -11.94 20.53
C GLU A 565 -2.45 -13.21 20.10
N ASN A 566 -3.37 -13.10 19.13
CA ASN A 566 -4.11 -14.25 18.64
C ASN A 566 -3.23 -15.21 17.83
N ALA A 567 -2.26 -14.69 17.06
CA ALA A 567 -1.27 -15.52 16.39
C ALA A 567 -0.48 -16.36 17.41
N LYS A 568 0.06 -15.74 18.45
CA LYS A 568 0.79 -16.40 19.54
C LYS A 568 -0.05 -17.44 20.24
N ALA A 569 -1.30 -17.12 20.58
CA ALA A 569 -2.21 -18.06 21.23
C ALA A 569 -2.41 -19.33 20.40
N LYS A 570 -2.57 -19.19 19.06
CA LYS A 570 -2.69 -20.32 18.14
C LYS A 570 -1.40 -21.11 17.99
N MET A 571 -0.24 -20.44 17.90
CA MET A 571 1.07 -21.11 17.84
C MET A 571 1.35 -21.92 19.12
N GLN A 572 1.03 -21.38 20.30
CA GLN A 572 1.19 -22.07 21.59
C GLN A 572 0.16 -23.20 21.79
N GLU A 573 -1.03 -23.11 21.21
CA GLU A 573 -2.00 -24.21 21.15
C GLU A 573 -1.43 -25.38 20.34
N MET A 574 -0.82 -25.10 19.17
CA MET A 574 -0.15 -26.11 18.36
C MET A 574 1.04 -26.76 19.05
N GLU A 575 1.91 -25.96 19.70
CA GLU A 575 3.08 -26.49 20.41
C GLU A 575 2.67 -27.49 21.52
N ARG A 576 1.59 -27.19 22.25
CA ARG A 576 1.02 -28.08 23.27
C ARG A 576 0.47 -29.37 22.66
N LEU A 577 -0.20 -29.31 21.51
CA LEU A 577 -0.69 -30.49 20.80
C LEU A 577 0.48 -31.36 20.30
N CYS A 578 1.51 -30.76 19.72
CA CYS A 578 2.72 -31.48 19.30
C CYS A 578 3.45 -32.14 20.48
N SER A 579 3.54 -31.45 21.62
CA SER A 579 4.24 -31.95 22.81
C SER A 579 3.50 -33.08 23.54
N SER A 580 2.17 -33.14 23.41
CA SER A 580 1.32 -34.15 24.06
C SER A 580 1.02 -35.37 23.18
N SER A 581 1.34 -35.31 21.89
CA SER A 581 1.06 -36.40 20.95
C SER A 581 1.99 -37.61 21.16
N PRO A 582 1.46 -38.84 21.26
CA PRO A 582 2.26 -40.06 21.33
C PRO A 582 3.00 -40.37 20.02
N TYR A 583 2.63 -39.71 18.92
CA TYR A 583 3.33 -39.75 17.64
C TYR A 583 4.26 -38.54 17.55
N ASN A 584 5.52 -38.75 17.92
CA ASN A 584 6.59 -37.76 17.90
C ASN A 584 6.96 -37.37 16.45
N ASN A 585 6.08 -36.63 15.75
CA ASN A 585 6.42 -36.05 14.45
C ASN A 585 7.34 -34.84 14.68
N SER A 586 8.62 -35.13 14.89
CA SER A 586 9.64 -34.12 15.20
C SER A 586 9.75 -33.04 14.12
N SER A 587 9.43 -33.36 12.85
CA SER A 587 9.42 -32.37 11.77
C SER A 587 8.29 -31.36 11.92
N LEU A 588 7.05 -31.82 12.16
CA LEU A 588 5.91 -30.91 12.35
C LEU A 588 6.07 -30.06 13.61
N HIS A 589 6.62 -30.64 14.68
CA HIS A 589 6.91 -29.89 15.90
C HIS A 589 7.97 -28.81 15.66
N ALA A 590 9.03 -29.12 14.90
CA ALA A 590 10.04 -28.13 14.53
C ALA A 590 9.45 -26.98 13.71
N GLU A 591 8.58 -27.26 12.73
CA GLU A 591 7.89 -26.24 11.94
C GLU A 591 7.03 -25.30 12.82
N VAL A 592 6.31 -25.84 13.81
CA VAL A 592 5.51 -25.05 14.76
C VAL A 592 6.41 -24.14 15.62
N LEU A 593 7.54 -24.65 16.11
CA LEU A 593 8.48 -23.85 16.91
C LEU A 593 9.15 -22.74 16.10
N ARG A 594 9.36 -22.97 14.79
CA ARG A 594 9.85 -21.95 13.86
C ARG A 594 8.78 -20.87 13.62
N ASP A 595 7.53 -21.24 13.39
CA ASP A 595 6.44 -20.26 13.26
C ASP A 595 6.24 -19.46 14.58
N LEU A 596 6.41 -20.11 15.74
CA LEU A 596 6.38 -19.45 17.04
C LEU A 596 7.57 -18.50 17.24
N SER A 597 8.77 -18.86 16.75
CA SER A 597 9.92 -17.96 16.82
C SER A 597 9.72 -16.69 15.99
N GLU A 598 9.09 -16.80 14.82
CA GLU A 598 8.71 -15.63 13.99
C GLU A 598 7.72 -14.72 14.73
N VAL A 599 6.75 -15.28 15.47
CA VAL A 599 5.81 -14.49 16.29
C VAL A 599 6.53 -13.80 17.46
N TYR A 600 7.42 -14.49 18.17
CA TYR A 600 8.21 -13.89 19.25
C TYR A 600 9.14 -12.77 18.75
N GLN A 601 9.67 -12.89 17.52
CA GLN A 601 10.45 -11.81 16.90
C GLN A 601 9.62 -10.55 16.68
N LEU A 602 8.35 -10.69 16.24
CA LEU A 602 7.45 -9.55 16.06
C LEU A 602 7.04 -8.91 17.40
N GLU A 603 6.86 -9.72 18.45
CA GLU A 603 6.58 -9.24 19.80
C GLU A 603 7.80 -8.52 20.43
N GLY A 604 9.01 -8.75 19.91
CA GLY A 604 10.26 -8.27 20.49
C GLY A 604 10.81 -9.17 21.61
N ALA A 605 10.20 -10.34 21.82
CA ALA A 605 10.64 -11.38 22.75
C ALA A 605 11.81 -12.19 22.16
N LEU A 606 12.94 -11.52 21.92
CA LEU A 606 14.06 -12.06 21.14
C LEU A 606 14.73 -13.27 21.78
N ASN A 607 14.73 -13.38 23.12
CA ASN A 607 15.30 -14.54 23.81
C ASN A 607 14.41 -15.78 23.63
N GLU A 608 13.09 -15.61 23.71
CA GLU A 608 12.10 -16.66 23.49
C GLU A 608 12.11 -17.13 22.03
N ALA A 609 12.33 -16.20 21.09
CA ALA A 609 12.55 -16.51 19.68
C ALA A 609 13.80 -17.37 19.48
N GLU A 610 14.93 -17.01 20.11
CA GLU A 610 16.20 -17.76 20.04
C GLU A 610 16.02 -19.19 20.54
N VAL A 611 15.42 -19.33 21.73
CA VAL A 611 15.17 -20.65 22.33
C VAL A 611 14.26 -21.50 21.44
N SER A 612 13.21 -20.90 20.87
CA SER A 612 12.26 -21.62 19.99
C SER A 612 12.93 -22.08 18.70
N CYS A 613 13.72 -21.22 18.06
CA CYS A 613 14.43 -21.54 16.82
C CYS A 613 15.52 -22.61 17.05
N GLN A 614 16.25 -22.55 18.17
CA GLN A 614 17.26 -23.56 18.49
C GLN A 614 16.62 -24.94 18.75
N LYS A 615 15.45 -24.99 19.42
CA LYS A 615 14.70 -26.23 19.59
C LYS A 615 14.19 -26.79 18.27
N ALA A 616 13.71 -25.92 17.36
CA ALA A 616 13.31 -26.33 16.01
C ALA A 616 14.47 -27.00 15.28
N LEU A 617 15.67 -26.41 15.34
CA LEU A 617 16.88 -26.95 14.73
C LEU A 617 17.24 -28.34 15.27
N GLU A 618 17.19 -28.55 16.59
CA GLU A 618 17.46 -29.88 17.18
C GLU A 618 16.42 -30.93 16.75
N LEU A 619 15.15 -30.55 16.64
CA LEU A 619 14.10 -31.45 16.18
C LEU A 619 14.22 -31.76 14.67
N HIS A 620 14.60 -30.80 13.83
CA HIS A 620 14.89 -31.04 12.41
C HIS A 620 16.15 -31.88 12.20
N LYS A 621 17.14 -31.83 13.10
CA LYS A 621 18.27 -32.78 13.12
C LYS A 621 17.78 -34.20 13.41
N ILE A 622 16.96 -34.39 14.44
CA ILE A 622 16.38 -35.69 14.80
C ILE A 622 15.52 -36.24 13.64
N ALA A 623 14.74 -35.37 12.99
CA ALA A 623 13.91 -35.70 11.84
C ALA A 623 14.71 -35.94 10.54
N ASN A 624 16.02 -35.68 10.53
CA ASN A 624 16.86 -35.67 9.33
C ASN A 624 16.33 -34.77 8.19
N SER A 625 15.65 -33.68 8.55
CA SER A 625 15.14 -32.70 7.58
C SER A 625 16.24 -31.72 7.20
N VAL A 626 16.89 -31.94 6.06
CA VAL A 626 17.97 -31.06 5.55
C VAL A 626 17.43 -29.65 5.26
N LEU A 627 16.25 -29.55 4.64
CA LEU A 627 15.62 -28.26 4.35
C LEU A 627 15.16 -27.55 5.63
N GLY A 628 14.63 -28.30 6.60
CA GLY A 628 14.25 -27.75 7.91
C GLY A 628 15.46 -27.16 8.66
N GLN A 629 16.56 -27.90 8.73
CA GLN A 629 17.82 -27.41 9.32
C GLN A 629 18.33 -26.15 8.62
N ALA A 630 18.24 -26.11 7.29
CA ALA A 630 18.65 -24.94 6.52
C ALA A 630 17.83 -23.70 6.89
N ASN A 631 16.49 -23.83 6.88
CA ASN A 631 15.57 -22.76 7.23
C ASN A 631 15.75 -22.27 8.67
N ASP A 632 16.01 -23.17 9.62
CA ASP A 632 16.25 -22.80 11.02
C ASP A 632 17.57 -22.04 11.19
N HIS A 633 18.63 -22.45 10.47
CA HIS A 633 19.89 -21.70 10.45
C HIS A 633 19.72 -20.31 9.83
N SER A 634 18.95 -20.15 8.75
CA SER A 634 18.63 -18.83 8.19
C SER A 634 17.87 -17.98 9.21
N GLY A 635 16.87 -18.57 9.90
CA GLY A 635 16.08 -17.90 10.93
C GLY A 635 16.90 -17.45 12.13
N LEU A 636 17.87 -18.26 12.58
CA LEU A 636 18.86 -17.85 13.58
C LEU A 636 19.75 -16.71 13.07
N GLY A 637 20.16 -16.76 11.79
CA GLY A 637 20.89 -15.69 11.12
C GLY A 637 20.15 -14.35 11.17
N ASP A 638 18.88 -14.34 10.80
CA ASP A 638 18.00 -13.16 10.87
C ASP A 638 17.87 -12.61 12.28
N MET A 639 17.69 -13.49 13.26
CA MET A 639 17.56 -13.10 14.65
C MET A 639 18.86 -12.51 15.21
N TYR A 640 20.01 -13.13 14.95
CA TYR A 640 21.30 -12.59 15.36
C TYR A 640 21.62 -11.26 14.67
N LEU A 641 21.21 -11.09 13.41
CA LEU A 641 21.30 -9.81 12.71
C LEU A 641 20.48 -8.72 13.43
N ARG A 642 19.24 -9.02 13.83
CA ARG A 642 18.39 -8.08 14.62
C ARG A 642 19.00 -7.74 15.98
N LEU A 643 19.68 -8.70 16.62
CA LEU A 643 20.42 -8.50 17.87
C LEU A 643 21.77 -7.80 17.68
N SER A 644 22.15 -7.45 16.44
CA SER A 644 23.47 -6.89 16.09
C SER A 644 24.65 -7.81 16.46
N ARG A 645 24.41 -9.12 16.62
CA ARG A 645 25.42 -10.16 16.83
C ARG A 645 25.93 -10.66 15.47
N LEU A 646 26.68 -9.79 14.78
CA LEU A 646 27.02 -9.98 13.37
C LEU A 646 27.88 -11.24 13.10
N ASP A 647 28.76 -11.63 14.02
CA ASP A 647 29.61 -12.83 13.86
C ASP A 647 28.78 -14.13 13.96
N GLU A 648 27.84 -14.20 14.92
CA GLU A 648 26.93 -15.34 15.09
C GLU A 648 25.93 -15.44 13.93
N ALA A 649 25.49 -14.28 13.41
CA ALA A 649 24.67 -14.19 12.21
C ALA A 649 25.44 -14.73 10.99
N GLU A 650 26.70 -14.31 10.80
CA GLU A 650 27.54 -14.78 9.68
C GLU A 650 27.70 -16.31 9.73
N ALA A 651 28.02 -16.85 10.91
CA ALA A 651 28.17 -18.30 11.10
C ALA A 651 26.88 -19.05 10.76
N SER A 652 25.73 -18.57 11.25
CA SER A 652 24.41 -19.19 11.00
C SER A 652 24.05 -19.18 9.52
N TYR A 653 24.23 -18.06 8.81
CA TYR A 653 23.96 -17.99 7.37
C TYR A 653 24.91 -18.85 6.52
N ARG A 654 26.17 -18.99 6.94
CA ARG A 654 27.11 -19.91 6.27
C ARG A 654 26.70 -21.37 6.43
N GLU A 655 26.17 -21.78 7.58
CA GLU A 655 25.59 -23.11 7.75
C GLU A 655 24.31 -23.29 6.94
N ALA A 656 23.39 -22.30 6.98
CA ALA A 656 22.18 -22.31 6.17
C ALA A 656 22.47 -22.54 4.68
N LEU A 657 23.45 -21.81 4.14
CA LEU A 657 23.85 -21.91 2.74
C LEU A 657 24.38 -23.31 2.39
N LYS A 658 25.11 -23.97 3.29
CA LYS A 658 25.56 -25.36 3.09
C LYS A 658 24.37 -26.31 2.99
N PHE A 659 23.41 -26.21 3.90
CA PHE A 659 22.25 -27.08 3.90
C PHE A 659 21.29 -26.79 2.75
N HIS A 660 21.05 -25.52 2.40
CA HIS A 660 20.24 -25.15 1.23
C HIS A 660 20.85 -25.63 -0.09
N LYS A 661 22.19 -25.67 -0.19
CA LYS A 661 22.87 -26.28 -1.33
C LYS A 661 22.64 -27.79 -1.40
N ILE A 662 22.66 -28.50 -0.27
CA ILE A 662 22.37 -29.95 -0.22
C ILE A 662 20.89 -30.21 -0.55
N ALA A 663 19.98 -29.37 -0.03
CA ALA A 663 18.55 -29.45 -0.29
C ALA A 663 18.16 -28.99 -1.71
N ASN A 664 19.10 -28.47 -2.50
CA ASN A 664 18.85 -27.82 -3.80
C ASN A 664 17.80 -26.70 -3.75
N SER A 665 17.72 -26.00 -2.61
CA SER A 665 16.84 -24.84 -2.44
C SER A 665 17.49 -23.61 -3.07
N VAL A 666 17.06 -23.25 -4.29
CA VAL A 666 17.57 -22.07 -5.02
C VAL A 666 17.17 -20.79 -4.29
N LEU A 667 15.91 -20.70 -3.86
CA LEU A 667 15.39 -19.54 -3.13
C LEU A 667 16.06 -19.39 -1.76
N GLY A 668 16.28 -20.50 -1.05
CA GLY A 668 17.01 -20.50 0.22
C GLY A 668 18.45 -20.00 0.06
N GLN A 669 19.18 -20.49 -0.95
CA GLN A 669 20.53 -20.01 -1.27
C GLN A 669 20.54 -18.51 -1.57
N ALA A 670 19.53 -18.00 -2.30
CA ALA A 670 19.42 -16.59 -2.61
C ALA A 670 19.24 -15.73 -1.35
N ASN A 671 18.32 -16.13 -0.47
CA ASN A 671 18.06 -15.46 0.80
C ASN A 671 19.29 -15.46 1.71
N ASP A 672 20.01 -16.58 1.81
CA ASP A 672 21.23 -16.66 2.63
C ASP A 672 22.34 -15.76 2.10
N HIS A 673 22.53 -15.69 0.78
CA HIS A 673 23.49 -14.77 0.16
C HIS A 673 23.11 -13.31 0.41
N LYS A 674 21.81 -12.97 0.37
CA LYS A 674 21.35 -11.62 0.71
C LYS A 674 21.62 -11.29 2.18
N GLY A 675 21.32 -12.22 3.09
CA GLY A 675 21.60 -12.07 4.52
C GLY A 675 23.09 -11.87 4.82
N LEU A 676 23.97 -12.63 4.15
CA LEU A 676 25.42 -12.40 4.20
C LEU A 676 25.82 -11.02 3.65
N GLY A 677 25.18 -10.57 2.57
CA GLY A 677 25.34 -9.22 2.02
C GLY A 677 25.06 -8.13 3.05
N ASP A 678 23.94 -8.24 3.77
CA ASP A 678 23.55 -7.29 4.82
C ASP A 678 24.56 -7.29 5.99
N ILE A 679 25.05 -8.46 6.39
CA ILE A 679 26.05 -8.59 7.46
C ILE A 679 27.36 -7.93 7.06
N PHE A 680 27.87 -8.23 5.85
CA PHE A 680 29.11 -7.63 5.36
C PHE A 680 28.97 -6.12 5.17
N LEU A 681 27.79 -5.65 4.75
CA LEU A 681 27.49 -4.22 4.70
C LEU A 681 27.53 -3.58 6.10
N GLY A 682 26.97 -4.25 7.10
CA GLY A 682 27.01 -3.84 8.51
C GLY A 682 28.44 -3.77 9.07
N LEU A 683 29.27 -4.78 8.76
CA LEU A 683 30.69 -4.85 9.13
C LEU A 683 31.60 -3.93 8.29
N SER A 684 31.05 -3.21 7.31
CA SER A 684 31.81 -2.40 6.34
C SER A 684 32.84 -3.19 5.51
N ARG A 685 32.62 -4.50 5.34
CA ARG A 685 33.35 -5.39 4.41
C ARG A 685 32.73 -5.29 3.02
N LEU A 686 32.88 -4.12 2.41
CA LEU A 686 32.07 -3.70 1.25
C LEU A 686 32.27 -4.58 0.01
N ASP A 687 33.49 -5.10 -0.24
CA ASP A 687 33.76 -6.01 -1.37
C ASP A 687 33.03 -7.35 -1.22
N GLU A 688 32.96 -7.89 0.01
CA GLU A 688 32.26 -9.14 0.31
C GLU A 688 30.74 -8.96 0.28
N ALA A 689 30.26 -7.78 0.68
CA ALA A 689 28.86 -7.39 0.54
C ALA A 689 28.44 -7.34 -0.93
N GLU A 690 29.23 -6.69 -1.79
CA GLU A 690 28.96 -6.62 -3.23
C GLU A 690 28.91 -8.02 -3.85
N ALA A 691 29.89 -8.89 -3.54
CA ALA A 691 29.91 -10.26 -4.04
C ALA A 691 28.69 -11.06 -3.59
N SER A 692 28.29 -10.93 -2.33
CA SER A 692 27.14 -11.65 -1.75
C SER A 692 25.82 -11.20 -2.38
N TYR A 693 25.57 -9.90 -2.51
CA TYR A 693 24.35 -9.40 -3.17
C TYR A 693 24.29 -9.78 -4.65
N ARG A 694 25.42 -9.83 -5.37
CA ARG A 694 25.45 -10.26 -6.78
C ARG A 694 25.11 -11.74 -6.94
N GLU A 695 25.58 -12.61 -6.04
CA GLU A 695 25.17 -14.02 -6.04
C GLU A 695 23.70 -14.18 -5.64
N ALA A 696 23.21 -13.43 -4.64
CA ALA A 696 21.78 -13.39 -4.28
C ALA A 696 20.91 -13.06 -5.51
N LEU A 697 21.26 -11.98 -6.24
CA LEU A 697 20.55 -11.53 -7.43
C LEU A 697 20.51 -12.60 -8.53
N LYS A 698 21.60 -13.35 -8.70
CA LYS A 698 21.68 -14.45 -9.67
C LYS A 698 20.76 -15.60 -9.27
N PHE A 699 20.73 -16.00 -8.01
CA PHE A 699 19.82 -17.05 -7.55
C PHE A 699 18.35 -16.61 -7.54
N HIS A 700 18.04 -15.36 -7.15
CA HIS A 700 16.68 -14.83 -7.24
C HIS A 700 16.17 -14.71 -8.68
N LYS A 701 17.05 -14.46 -9.65
CA LYS A 701 16.71 -14.58 -11.08
C LYS A 701 16.35 -16.01 -11.48
N ILE A 702 17.12 -17.00 -11.05
CA ILE A 702 16.84 -18.42 -11.33
C ILE A 702 15.53 -18.86 -10.66
N ALA A 703 15.28 -18.38 -9.43
CA ALA A 703 14.05 -18.64 -8.69
C ALA A 703 12.83 -17.84 -9.21
N ASN A 704 13.01 -16.94 -10.18
CA ASN A 704 12.00 -15.98 -10.63
C ASN A 704 11.38 -15.14 -9.49
N SER A 705 12.14 -14.91 -8.41
CA SER A 705 11.70 -14.08 -7.29
C SER A 705 11.89 -12.60 -7.63
N VAL A 706 10.81 -11.95 -8.07
CA VAL A 706 10.80 -10.52 -8.41
C VAL A 706 11.10 -9.67 -7.17
N LEU A 707 10.50 -10.02 -6.03
CA LEU A 707 10.71 -9.32 -4.75
C LEU A 707 12.16 -9.51 -4.25
N GLY A 708 12.71 -10.71 -4.37
CA GLY A 708 14.10 -10.98 -4.03
C GLY A 708 15.08 -10.15 -4.86
N GLN A 709 14.88 -10.11 -6.19
CA GLN A 709 15.69 -9.27 -7.08
C GLN A 709 15.62 -7.79 -6.71
N ALA A 710 14.44 -7.30 -6.32
CA ALA A 710 14.27 -5.92 -5.88
C ALA A 710 15.08 -5.63 -4.61
N ASN A 711 14.95 -6.48 -3.59
CA ASN A 711 15.68 -6.35 -2.32
C ASN A 711 17.21 -6.41 -2.52
N ASP A 712 17.71 -7.26 -3.42
CA ASP A 712 19.14 -7.33 -3.73
C ASP A 712 19.64 -6.04 -4.39
N HIS A 713 18.85 -5.46 -5.30
CA HIS A 713 19.15 -4.17 -5.91
C HIS A 713 19.13 -3.02 -4.88
N SER A 714 18.19 -3.00 -3.94
CA SER A 714 18.19 -2.03 -2.84
C SER A 714 19.45 -2.17 -1.97
N GLY A 715 19.83 -3.40 -1.62
CA GLY A 715 21.06 -3.68 -0.86
C GLY A 715 22.34 -3.25 -1.58
N LEU A 716 22.43 -3.47 -2.90
CA LEU A 716 23.51 -2.93 -3.73
C LEU A 716 23.50 -1.39 -3.75
N GLY A 717 22.32 -0.76 -3.78
CA GLY A 717 22.16 0.69 -3.68
C GLY A 717 22.76 1.24 -2.38
N ASP A 718 22.37 0.66 -1.24
CA ASP A 718 22.88 1.02 0.08
C ASP A 718 24.41 0.83 0.18
N MET A 719 24.92 -0.27 -0.40
CA MET A 719 26.35 -0.56 -0.45
C MET A 719 27.13 0.48 -1.27
N TYR A 720 26.70 0.78 -2.50
CA TYR A 720 27.35 1.79 -3.33
C TYR A 720 27.26 3.19 -2.72
N LEU A 721 26.16 3.50 -2.02
CA LEU A 721 26.02 4.74 -1.27
C LEU A 721 27.07 4.86 -0.16
N ARG A 722 27.40 3.77 0.54
CA ARG A 722 28.49 3.74 1.54
C ARG A 722 29.87 3.91 0.91
N LEU A 723 30.10 3.33 -0.27
CA LEU A 723 31.33 3.52 -1.05
C LEU A 723 31.45 4.92 -1.68
N SER A 724 30.41 5.77 -1.57
CA SER A 724 30.31 7.04 -2.31
C SER A 724 30.41 6.87 -3.84
N ARG A 725 30.01 5.69 -4.34
CA ARG A 725 29.87 5.37 -5.78
C ARG A 725 28.45 5.73 -6.23
N LEU A 726 28.20 7.04 -6.31
CA LEU A 726 26.85 7.60 -6.30
C LEU A 726 26.05 7.28 -7.58
N ASP A 727 26.69 7.22 -8.75
CA ASP A 727 26.03 6.84 -10.01
C ASP A 727 25.52 5.38 -9.98
N GLU A 728 26.30 4.48 -9.38
CA GLU A 728 25.96 3.06 -9.25
C GLU A 728 24.90 2.85 -8.17
N ALA A 729 24.91 3.66 -7.10
CA ALA A 729 23.84 3.68 -6.11
C ALA A 729 22.52 4.12 -6.75
N GLU A 730 22.52 5.21 -7.53
CA GLU A 730 21.32 5.69 -8.22
C GLU A 730 20.75 4.64 -9.19
N ALA A 731 21.62 4.01 -9.99
CA ALA A 731 21.21 2.94 -10.92
C ALA A 731 20.58 1.75 -10.18
N SER A 732 21.18 1.31 -9.08
CA SER A 732 20.68 0.20 -8.27
C SER A 732 19.32 0.50 -7.64
N TYR A 733 19.12 1.66 -7.01
CA TYR A 733 17.81 2.03 -6.45
C TYR A 733 16.73 2.18 -7.53
N ARG A 734 17.08 2.69 -8.73
CA ARG A 734 16.11 2.79 -9.84
C ARG A 734 15.69 1.42 -10.37
N GLU A 735 16.59 0.43 -10.41
CA GLU A 735 16.22 -0.95 -10.73
C GLU A 735 15.37 -1.57 -9.62
N ALA A 736 15.74 -1.36 -8.35
CA ALA A 736 14.93 -1.81 -7.21
C ALA A 736 13.49 -1.30 -7.28
N LEU A 737 13.29 -0.01 -7.56
CA LEU A 737 11.96 0.60 -7.74
C LEU A 737 11.15 -0.07 -8.86
N LYS A 738 11.78 -0.43 -9.99
CA LYS A 738 11.09 -1.13 -11.07
C LYS A 738 10.58 -2.49 -10.60
N PHE A 739 11.43 -3.27 -9.94
CA PHE A 739 11.07 -4.59 -9.45
C PHE A 739 10.07 -4.52 -8.28
N HIS A 740 10.24 -3.61 -7.32
CA HIS A 740 9.26 -3.40 -6.24
C HIS A 740 7.90 -2.95 -6.77
N LYS A 741 7.85 -2.18 -7.85
CA LYS A 741 6.60 -1.85 -8.54
C LYS A 741 5.95 -3.08 -9.17
N ILE A 742 6.72 -3.97 -9.82
CA ILE A 742 6.20 -5.22 -10.39
C ILE A 742 5.74 -6.18 -9.28
N ALA A 743 6.48 -6.24 -8.17
CA ALA A 743 6.15 -7.04 -7.00
C ALA A 743 5.03 -6.43 -6.13
N ASN A 744 4.53 -5.24 -6.48
CA ASN A 744 3.58 -4.46 -5.67
C ASN A 744 4.04 -4.23 -4.21
N SER A 745 5.35 -4.19 -3.97
CA SER A 745 5.93 -3.90 -2.66
C SER A 745 5.91 -2.38 -2.42
N VAL A 746 4.88 -1.91 -1.71
CA VAL A 746 4.74 -0.49 -1.34
C VAL A 746 5.85 -0.08 -0.37
N LEU A 747 6.13 -0.93 0.63
CA LEU A 747 7.19 -0.68 1.61
C LEU A 747 8.58 -0.68 0.94
N GLY A 748 8.82 -1.57 -0.01
CA GLY A 748 10.06 -1.59 -0.79
C GLY A 748 10.24 -0.30 -1.61
N GLN A 749 9.19 0.16 -2.29
CA GLN A 749 9.23 1.44 -3.01
C GLN A 749 9.53 2.62 -2.09
N ALA A 750 8.95 2.63 -0.89
CA ALA A 750 9.21 3.68 0.10
C ALA A 750 10.68 3.71 0.52
N ASN A 751 11.25 2.54 0.84
CA ASN A 751 12.65 2.40 1.24
C ASN A 751 13.62 2.83 0.13
N ASP A 752 13.34 2.46 -1.13
CA ASP A 752 14.19 2.86 -2.27
C ASP A 752 14.15 4.38 -2.51
N HIS A 753 12.97 5.01 -2.41
CA HIS A 753 12.84 6.46 -2.51
C HIS A 753 13.58 7.18 -1.38
N LYS A 754 13.55 6.64 -0.16
CA LYS A 754 14.33 7.15 0.96
C LYS A 754 15.83 7.02 0.69
N GLY A 755 16.28 5.87 0.17
CA GLY A 755 17.68 5.65 -0.23
C GLY A 755 18.16 6.64 -1.29
N LEU A 756 17.33 6.93 -2.30
CA LEU A 756 17.58 8.01 -3.27
C LEU A 756 17.65 9.39 -2.60
N GLY A 757 16.75 9.67 -1.64
CA GLY A 757 16.78 10.91 -0.84
C GLY A 757 18.10 11.11 -0.11
N ASP A 758 18.57 10.08 0.60
CA ASP A 758 19.87 10.10 1.30
C ASP A 758 21.04 10.31 0.34
N MET A 759 20.98 9.67 -0.85
CA MET A 759 21.99 9.80 -1.89
C MET A 759 22.06 11.23 -2.45
N TYR A 760 20.92 11.81 -2.85
CA TYR A 760 20.87 13.18 -3.35
C TYR A 760 21.25 14.21 -2.27
N LEU A 761 20.94 13.95 -1.01
CA LEU A 761 21.36 14.77 0.12
C LEU A 761 22.89 14.79 0.25
N ARG A 762 23.58 13.66 0.06
CA ARG A 762 25.05 13.59 0.04
C ARG A 762 25.66 14.35 -1.14
N LEU A 763 25.01 14.32 -2.30
CA LEU A 763 25.40 15.09 -3.49
C LEU A 763 25.11 16.60 -3.37
N SER A 764 24.44 17.05 -2.30
CA SER A 764 23.90 18.41 -2.19
C SER A 764 22.94 18.77 -3.34
N ARG A 765 22.29 17.77 -3.96
CA ARG A 765 21.21 17.92 -4.95
C ARG A 765 19.88 18.02 -4.20
N LEU A 766 19.69 19.14 -3.53
CA LEU A 766 18.70 19.28 -2.45
C LEU A 766 17.25 19.19 -2.94
N ASP A 767 16.93 19.68 -4.14
CA ASP A 767 15.58 19.60 -4.73
C ASP A 767 15.18 18.13 -5.01
N GLU A 768 16.13 17.33 -5.51
CA GLU A 768 15.90 15.91 -5.79
C GLU A 768 15.84 15.09 -4.51
N ALA A 769 16.59 15.48 -3.48
CA ALA A 769 16.47 14.89 -2.15
C ALA A 769 15.07 15.15 -1.57
N GLU A 770 14.58 16.40 -1.63
CA GLU A 770 13.24 16.76 -1.14
C GLU A 770 12.15 15.96 -1.86
N ALA A 771 12.20 15.89 -3.20
CA ALA A 771 11.24 15.14 -3.99
C ALA A 771 11.25 13.64 -3.62
N SER A 772 12.44 13.06 -3.44
CA SER A 772 12.59 11.64 -3.12
C SER A 772 12.06 11.31 -1.71
N TYR A 773 12.39 12.12 -0.70
CA TYR A 773 11.85 11.93 0.65
C TYR A 773 10.34 12.13 0.72
N ARG A 774 9.76 13.06 -0.07
CA ARG A 774 8.30 13.26 -0.12
C ARG A 774 7.57 12.06 -0.74
N GLU A 775 8.12 11.44 -1.79
CA GLU A 775 7.57 10.20 -2.32
C GLU A 775 7.75 9.03 -1.34
N ALA A 776 8.90 8.91 -0.67
CA ALA A 776 9.09 7.93 0.40
C ALA A 776 8.00 8.05 1.48
N LEU A 777 7.76 9.28 1.98
CA LEU A 777 6.75 9.56 3.00
C LEU A 777 5.34 9.18 2.54
N LYS A 778 5.01 9.44 1.28
CA LYS A 778 3.72 9.05 0.69
C LYS A 778 3.56 7.53 0.65
N PHE A 779 4.58 6.79 0.23
CA PHE A 779 4.52 5.32 0.22
C PHE A 779 4.55 4.72 1.64
N HIS A 780 5.32 5.26 2.57
CA HIS A 780 5.30 4.83 3.97
C HIS A 780 3.95 5.11 4.66
N LYS A 781 3.22 6.17 4.25
CA LYS A 781 1.84 6.38 4.67
C LYS A 781 0.89 5.32 4.12
N ILE A 782 1.01 4.97 2.83
CA ILE A 782 0.20 3.89 2.23
C ILE A 782 0.52 2.53 2.88
N ALA A 783 1.79 2.29 3.21
CA ALA A 783 2.24 1.08 3.88
C ALA A 783 1.99 1.06 5.40
N ASN A 784 1.40 2.12 5.98
CA ASN A 784 1.22 2.30 7.42
C ASN A 784 2.52 2.11 8.25
N SER A 785 3.68 2.39 7.64
CA SER A 785 4.98 2.25 8.30
C SER A 785 5.28 3.48 9.15
N VAL A 786 4.89 3.45 10.42
CA VAL A 786 5.20 4.50 11.40
C VAL A 786 6.72 4.76 11.51
N PRO A 787 7.59 3.72 11.61
CA PRO A 787 9.04 3.94 11.63
C PRO A 787 9.58 4.55 10.33
N GLY A 788 9.02 4.15 9.18
CA GLY A 788 9.38 4.71 7.88
C GLY A 788 9.07 6.20 7.78
N GLN A 789 7.85 6.60 8.17
CA GLN A 789 7.44 8.01 8.21
C GLN A 789 8.34 8.85 9.12
N ALA A 790 8.73 8.31 10.28
CA ALA A 790 9.64 8.98 11.19
C ALA A 790 11.02 9.25 10.55
N ASN A 791 11.59 8.24 9.89
CA ASN A 791 12.87 8.35 9.21
C ASN A 791 12.84 9.31 8.02
N ASP A 792 11.74 9.36 7.27
CA ASP A 792 11.58 10.30 6.15
C ASP A 792 11.50 11.74 6.64
N HIS A 793 10.74 11.99 7.72
CA HIS A 793 10.66 13.31 8.36
C HIS A 793 12.02 13.75 8.92
N LYS A 794 12.79 12.83 9.51
CA LYS A 794 14.15 13.11 9.96
C LYS A 794 15.06 13.46 8.78
N GLY A 795 14.98 12.72 7.68
CA GLY A 795 15.73 13.00 6.44
C GLY A 795 15.40 14.37 5.84
N LEU A 796 14.11 14.75 5.81
CA LEU A 796 13.67 16.10 5.45
C LEU A 796 14.23 17.16 6.40
N GLY A 797 14.24 16.90 7.72
CA GLY A 797 14.85 17.77 8.73
C GLY A 797 16.33 18.04 8.46
N ASP A 798 17.11 16.99 8.24
CA ASP A 798 18.54 17.09 7.90
C ASP A 798 18.76 17.88 6.60
N MET A 799 17.90 17.67 5.62
CA MET A 799 17.94 18.37 4.32
C MET A 799 17.65 19.86 4.47
N TYR A 800 16.57 20.24 5.16
CA TYR A 800 16.22 21.64 5.40
C TYR A 800 17.28 22.34 6.27
N LEU A 801 17.89 21.61 7.22
CA LEU A 801 19.01 22.12 8.01
C LEU A 801 20.21 22.49 7.14
N ARG A 802 20.53 21.70 6.10
CA ARG A 802 21.59 22.02 5.13
C ARG A 802 21.23 23.23 4.27
N LEU A 803 19.97 23.40 3.90
CA LEU A 803 19.47 24.58 3.18
C LEU A 803 19.40 25.84 4.05
N SER A 804 19.66 25.74 5.36
CA SER A 804 19.40 26.83 6.32
C SER A 804 17.92 27.27 6.33
N ARG A 805 17.01 26.36 5.96
CA ARG A 805 15.54 26.49 6.03
C ARG A 805 15.05 26.04 7.40
N LEU A 806 15.31 26.86 8.41
CA LEU A 806 15.35 26.40 9.80
C LEU A 806 13.96 26.11 10.39
N ASP A 807 12.93 26.86 10.01
CA ASP A 807 11.54 26.61 10.44
C ASP A 807 11.03 25.25 9.92
N GLU A 808 11.38 24.91 8.69
CA GLU A 808 10.98 23.66 8.03
C GLU A 808 11.77 22.47 8.58
N ALA A 809 13.03 22.68 8.93
CA ALA A 809 13.84 21.70 9.65
C ALA A 809 13.23 21.41 11.04
N GLU A 810 12.89 22.44 11.82
CA GLU A 810 12.27 22.27 13.15
C GLU A 810 10.94 21.51 13.05
N ALA A 811 10.06 21.89 12.12
CA ALA A 811 8.79 21.20 11.90
C ALA A 811 8.99 19.72 11.53
N SER A 812 9.97 19.43 10.68
CA SER A 812 10.25 18.06 10.22
C SER A 812 10.82 17.19 11.35
N TYR A 813 11.77 17.69 12.15
CA TYR A 813 12.27 16.95 13.32
C TYR A 813 11.20 16.73 14.40
N ARG A 814 10.28 17.68 14.60
CA ARG A 814 9.17 17.51 15.56
C ARG A 814 8.17 16.44 15.11
N GLU A 815 7.84 16.35 13.82
CA GLU A 815 7.03 15.25 13.30
C GLU A 815 7.78 13.91 13.38
N ALA A 816 9.09 13.86 13.07
CA ALA A 816 9.90 12.66 13.26
C ALA A 816 9.83 12.16 14.72
N LEU A 817 10.00 13.06 15.69
CA LEU A 817 9.95 12.74 17.12
C LEU A 817 8.59 12.17 17.53
N LYS A 818 7.49 12.75 17.00
CA LYS A 818 6.13 12.25 17.25
C LYS A 818 5.95 10.83 16.72
N PHE A 819 6.41 10.53 15.50
CA PHE A 819 6.32 9.18 14.95
C PHE A 819 7.27 8.19 15.64
N HIS A 820 8.50 8.57 15.98
CA HIS A 820 9.40 7.72 16.76
C HIS A 820 8.87 7.42 18.17
N LYS A 821 8.10 8.35 18.76
CA LYS A 821 7.39 8.10 20.02
C LYS A 821 6.26 7.08 19.83
N ILE A 822 5.47 7.17 18.77
CA ILE A 822 4.43 6.18 18.44
C ILE A 822 5.07 4.80 18.16
N ALA A 823 6.20 4.77 17.46
CA ALA A 823 6.96 3.55 17.17
C ALA A 823 7.76 3.01 18.39
N ASN A 824 7.71 3.66 19.55
CA ASN A 824 8.53 3.35 20.72
C ASN A 824 10.04 3.25 20.41
N SER A 825 10.52 3.96 19.39
CA SER A 825 11.92 3.99 18.99
C SER A 825 12.70 4.96 19.87
N VAL A 826 13.32 4.44 20.94
CA VAL A 826 14.14 5.22 21.87
C VAL A 826 15.35 5.82 21.14
N LEU A 827 16.00 5.04 20.28
CA LEU A 827 17.15 5.50 19.48
C LEU A 827 16.73 6.56 18.45
N GLY A 828 15.55 6.41 17.82
CA GLY A 828 15.01 7.41 16.90
C GLY A 828 14.74 8.74 17.59
N GLN A 829 14.09 8.70 18.77
CA GLN A 829 13.86 9.90 19.59
C GLN A 829 15.17 10.59 19.98
N ALA A 830 16.20 9.82 20.33
CA ALA A 830 17.52 10.37 20.65
C ALA A 830 18.12 11.12 19.46
N ASN A 831 18.13 10.49 18.28
CA ASN A 831 18.66 11.09 17.05
C ASN A 831 17.90 12.35 16.63
N ASP A 832 16.58 12.39 16.80
CA ASP A 832 15.77 13.58 16.50
C ASP A 832 16.11 14.74 17.44
N HIS A 833 16.32 14.45 18.73
CA HIS A 833 16.77 15.44 19.71
C HIS A 833 18.19 15.95 19.42
N SER A 834 19.12 15.08 18.99
CA SER A 834 20.45 15.51 18.53
C SER A 834 20.34 16.43 17.31
N GLY A 835 19.48 16.09 16.34
CA GLY A 835 19.23 16.91 15.15
C GLY A 835 18.63 18.28 15.48
N LEU A 836 17.69 18.35 16.43
CA LEU A 836 17.18 19.60 16.99
C LEU A 836 18.29 20.40 17.69
N GLY A 837 19.17 19.74 18.44
CA GLY A 837 20.33 20.36 19.08
C GLY A 837 21.27 21.02 18.07
N ASP A 838 21.63 20.29 17.01
CA ASP A 838 22.46 20.80 15.90
C ASP A 838 21.80 22.00 15.21
N MET A 839 20.48 21.94 15.03
CA MET A 839 19.68 23.02 14.43
C MET A 839 19.68 24.27 15.30
N TYR A 840 19.36 24.15 16.59
CA TYR A 840 19.37 25.30 17.51
C TYR A 840 20.77 25.89 17.70
N LEU A 841 21.81 25.06 17.67
CA LEU A 841 23.20 25.51 17.70
C LEU A 841 23.55 26.38 16.48
N ARG A 842 23.04 26.06 15.29
CA ARG A 842 23.19 26.91 14.09
C ARG A 842 22.44 28.23 14.20
N LEU A 843 21.25 28.23 14.82
CA LEU A 843 20.48 29.43 15.13
C LEU A 843 21.09 30.29 16.23
N SER A 844 22.12 29.81 16.92
CA SER A 844 22.65 30.45 18.14
C SER A 844 21.56 30.59 19.23
N ARG A 845 20.57 29.68 19.23
CA ARG A 845 19.55 29.47 20.26
C ARG A 845 20.09 28.46 21.27
N LEU A 846 21.02 28.95 22.09
CA LEU A 846 21.96 28.08 22.81
C LEU A 846 21.30 27.34 23.99
N ASP A 847 20.30 27.94 24.63
CA ASP A 847 19.54 27.29 25.70
C ASP A 847 18.71 26.11 25.17
N GLU A 848 18.05 26.29 24.01
CA GLU A 848 17.31 25.21 23.35
C GLU A 848 18.22 24.11 22.80
N ALA A 849 19.41 24.49 22.31
CA ALA A 849 20.43 23.52 21.89
C ALA A 849 20.90 22.67 23.07
N GLU A 850 21.25 23.30 24.20
CA GLU A 850 21.67 22.59 25.41
C GLU A 850 20.57 21.64 25.92
N ALA A 851 19.32 22.11 25.99
CA ALA A 851 18.19 21.28 26.39
C ALA A 851 18.02 20.06 25.46
N SER A 852 18.12 20.27 24.15
CA SER A 852 17.95 19.20 23.15
C SER A 852 19.05 18.15 23.23
N TYR A 853 20.33 18.55 23.33
CA TYR A 853 21.43 17.58 23.50
C TYR A 853 21.36 16.84 24.83
N ARG A 854 20.89 17.48 25.91
CA ARG A 854 20.70 16.79 27.21
C ARG A 854 19.58 15.76 27.16
N GLU A 855 18.49 16.02 26.44
CA GLU A 855 17.46 15.00 26.20
C GLU A 855 17.99 13.88 25.29
N ALA A 856 18.73 14.20 24.22
CA ALA A 856 19.37 13.20 23.37
C ALA A 856 20.28 12.25 24.17
N LEU A 857 21.11 12.79 25.08
CA LEU A 857 21.97 11.99 25.96
C LEU A 857 21.17 11.03 26.86
N LYS A 858 20.03 11.45 27.41
CA LYS A 858 19.16 10.58 28.22
C LYS A 858 18.68 9.39 27.39
N PHE A 859 18.17 9.65 26.19
CA PHE A 859 17.66 8.60 25.32
C PHE A 859 18.77 7.72 24.75
N HIS A 860 19.92 8.27 24.32
CA HIS A 860 21.07 7.48 23.88
C HIS A 860 21.64 6.59 24.99
N LYS A 861 21.58 7.03 26.25
CA LYS A 861 21.93 6.19 27.40
C LYS A 861 20.95 5.02 27.57
N ILE A 862 19.64 5.26 27.45
CA ILE A 862 18.62 4.19 27.50
C ILE A 862 18.80 3.22 26.33
N ALA A 863 19.08 3.73 25.14
CA ALA A 863 19.33 2.95 23.93
C ALA A 863 20.71 2.27 23.89
N ASN A 864 21.57 2.48 24.91
CA ASN A 864 22.97 2.03 24.94
C ASN A 864 23.79 2.45 23.70
N SER A 865 23.43 3.57 23.06
CA SER A 865 24.16 4.11 21.91
C SER A 865 25.38 4.88 22.40
N VAL A 866 26.54 4.20 22.42
CA VAL A 866 27.83 4.78 22.82
C VAL A 866 28.25 5.88 21.84
N LEU A 867 28.08 5.64 20.53
CA LEU A 867 28.41 6.61 19.50
C LEU A 867 27.49 7.83 19.56
N GLY A 868 26.19 7.64 19.81
CA GLY A 868 25.24 8.73 20.01
C GLY A 868 25.61 9.61 21.20
N GLN A 869 25.95 8.99 22.34
CA GLN A 869 26.44 9.73 23.52
C GLN A 869 27.71 10.55 23.21
N ALA A 870 28.64 9.98 22.45
CA ALA A 870 29.87 10.68 22.05
C ALA A 870 29.56 11.92 21.20
N ASN A 871 28.68 11.77 20.21
CA ASN A 871 28.27 12.86 19.32
C ASN A 871 27.53 13.98 20.08
N ASP A 872 26.63 13.63 21.01
CA ASP A 872 25.92 14.64 21.81
C ASP A 872 26.85 15.40 22.75
N HIS A 873 27.80 14.72 23.40
CA HIS A 873 28.84 15.36 24.21
C HIS A 873 29.72 16.30 23.37
N LYS A 874 30.07 15.89 22.15
CA LYS A 874 30.79 16.74 21.19
C LYS A 874 29.95 17.95 20.80
N GLY A 875 28.64 17.77 20.54
CA GLY A 875 27.71 18.87 20.25
C GLY A 875 27.61 19.89 21.40
N LEU A 876 27.54 19.42 22.65
CA LEU A 876 27.64 20.26 23.84
C LEU A 876 29.00 20.99 23.93
N GLY A 877 30.09 20.30 23.60
CA GLY A 877 31.44 20.89 23.54
C GLY A 877 31.54 22.03 22.51
N ASP A 878 31.06 21.81 21.29
CA ASP A 878 30.99 22.82 20.23
C ASP A 878 30.16 24.04 20.69
N MET A 879 29.04 23.79 21.39
CA MET A 879 28.14 24.81 21.92
C MET A 879 28.80 25.66 23.01
N TYR A 880 29.42 25.03 24.01
CA TYR A 880 30.14 25.75 25.07
C TYR A 880 31.36 26.52 24.53
N LEU A 881 32.04 25.98 23.52
CA LEU A 881 33.15 26.66 22.84
C LEU A 881 32.69 27.95 22.14
N ARG A 882 31.48 27.98 21.55
CA ARG A 882 30.88 29.20 20.97
C ARG A 882 30.53 30.23 22.05
N LEU A 883 30.09 29.78 23.23
CA LEU A 883 29.83 30.62 24.41
C LEU A 883 31.11 31.11 25.09
N SER A 884 32.29 30.66 24.67
CA SER A 884 33.56 30.88 25.39
C SER A 884 33.55 30.37 26.83
N ARG A 885 32.69 29.38 27.13
CA ARG A 885 32.64 28.62 28.39
C ARG A 885 33.64 27.47 28.28
N LEU A 886 34.92 27.83 28.36
CA LEU A 886 36.02 26.95 27.95
C LEU A 886 36.19 25.73 28.86
N ASP A 887 35.90 25.85 30.17
CA ASP A 887 35.99 24.74 31.11
C ASP A 887 34.90 23.68 30.85
N GLU A 888 33.66 24.12 30.61
CA GLU A 888 32.55 23.21 30.26
C GLU A 888 32.74 22.58 28.87
N ALA A 889 33.31 23.33 27.93
CA ALA A 889 33.70 22.81 26.63
C ALA A 889 34.76 21.71 26.78
N GLU A 890 35.83 21.96 27.55
CA GLU A 890 36.89 20.96 27.81
C GLU A 890 36.31 19.68 28.42
N ALA A 891 35.46 19.81 29.45
CA ALA A 891 34.81 18.67 30.09
C ALA A 891 33.96 17.85 29.09
N SER A 892 33.21 18.54 28.22
CA SER A 892 32.33 17.89 27.24
C SER A 892 33.13 17.15 26.15
N TYR A 893 34.19 17.75 25.59
CA TYR A 893 35.05 17.05 24.62
C TYR A 893 35.84 15.89 25.24
N ARG A 894 36.21 15.97 26.53
CA ARG A 894 36.88 14.84 27.21
C ARG A 894 35.94 13.64 27.37
N GLU A 895 34.66 13.87 27.71
CA GLU A 895 33.66 12.79 27.73
C GLU A 895 33.37 12.28 26.31
N ALA A 896 33.23 13.16 25.31
CA ALA A 896 33.10 12.76 23.91
C ALA A 896 34.25 11.82 23.47
N LEU A 897 35.49 12.21 23.77
CA LEU A 897 36.69 11.44 23.42
C LEU A 897 36.71 10.06 24.09
N LYS A 898 36.27 9.98 25.35
CA LYS A 898 36.13 8.71 26.07
C LYS A 898 35.11 7.79 25.40
N PHE A 899 33.95 8.30 25.02
CA PHE A 899 32.94 7.50 24.33
C PHE A 899 33.34 7.16 22.89
N HIS A 900 33.97 8.07 22.13
CA HIS A 900 34.50 7.78 20.80
C HIS A 900 35.62 6.73 20.82
N LYS A 901 36.41 6.65 21.90
CA LYS A 901 37.36 5.54 22.12
C LYS A 901 36.64 4.21 22.32
N ILE A 902 35.59 4.17 23.15
CA ILE A 902 34.80 2.94 23.36
C ILE A 902 34.09 2.51 22.06
N ALA A 903 33.57 3.48 21.30
CA ALA A 903 32.94 3.24 20.00
C ALA A 903 33.93 2.96 18.86
N ASN A 904 35.24 3.00 19.10
CA ASN A 904 36.30 2.89 18.09
C ASN A 904 36.13 3.87 16.91
N SER A 905 35.52 5.04 17.16
CA SER A 905 35.33 6.08 16.15
C SER A 905 36.63 6.87 15.96
N VAL A 906 37.43 6.48 14.97
CA VAL A 906 38.71 7.16 14.64
C VAL A 906 38.47 8.63 14.28
N LEU A 907 37.47 8.90 13.44
CA LEU A 907 37.13 10.25 13.02
C LEU A 907 36.55 11.09 14.18
N GLY A 908 35.77 10.48 15.07
CA GLY A 908 35.26 11.14 16.28
C GLY A 908 36.41 11.56 17.21
N GLN A 909 37.35 10.64 17.47
CA GLN A 909 38.55 10.93 18.26
C GLN A 909 39.39 12.07 17.66
N ALA A 910 39.54 12.09 16.33
CA ALA A 910 40.27 13.15 15.64
C ALA A 910 39.63 14.53 15.87
N ASN A 911 38.30 14.61 15.68
CA ASN A 911 37.54 15.83 15.88
C ASN A 911 37.55 16.32 17.34
N ASP A 912 37.45 15.41 18.31
CA ASP A 912 37.51 15.77 19.72
C ASP A 912 38.89 16.30 20.12
N HIS A 913 39.97 15.66 19.63
CA HIS A 913 41.33 16.15 19.84
C HIS A 913 41.55 17.53 19.21
N LYS A 914 40.99 17.76 18.02
CA LYS A 914 41.03 19.09 17.38
C LYS A 914 40.28 20.13 18.22
N GLY A 915 39.09 19.79 18.71
CA GLY A 915 38.29 20.65 19.60
C GLY A 915 39.01 21.00 20.90
N LEU A 916 39.67 20.02 21.53
CA LEU A 916 40.55 20.24 22.69
C LEU A 916 41.74 21.15 22.33
N GLY A 917 42.35 20.97 21.15
CA GLY A 917 43.41 21.84 20.64
C GLY A 917 42.96 23.30 20.52
N ASP A 918 41.77 23.55 19.96
CA ASP A 918 41.17 24.88 19.87
C ASP A 918 40.94 25.50 21.26
N ILE A 919 40.47 24.71 22.23
CA ILE A 919 40.23 25.16 23.61
C ILE A 919 41.55 25.54 24.30
N PHE A 920 42.54 24.66 24.26
CA PHE A 920 43.84 24.91 24.88
C PHE A 920 44.55 26.11 24.24
N LEU A 921 44.40 26.31 22.93
CA LEU A 921 44.90 27.50 22.25
C LEU A 921 44.25 28.79 22.75
N ARG A 922 42.93 28.78 23.03
CA ARG A 922 42.22 29.93 23.62
C ARG A 922 42.59 30.18 25.08
N LEU A 923 42.83 29.11 25.84
CA LEU A 923 43.33 29.17 27.22
C LEU A 923 44.83 29.52 27.33
N SER A 924 45.54 29.63 26.20
CA SER A 924 47.00 29.81 26.17
C SER A 924 47.79 28.66 26.82
N ARG A 925 47.22 27.45 26.86
CA ARG A 925 47.87 26.19 27.29
C ARG A 925 48.55 25.54 26.08
N LEU A 926 49.63 26.16 25.63
CA LEU A 926 50.17 25.95 24.27
C LEU A 926 50.77 24.55 24.06
N ASP A 927 51.44 23.98 25.06
CA ASP A 927 51.97 22.61 24.98
C ASP A 927 50.85 21.56 24.81
N GLU A 928 49.73 21.76 25.51
CA GLU A 928 48.56 20.87 25.41
C GLU A 928 47.81 21.07 24.10
N ALA A 929 47.77 22.30 23.57
CA ALA A 929 47.24 22.59 22.24
C ALA A 929 48.05 21.88 21.15
N GLU A 930 49.38 21.99 21.19
CA GLU A 930 50.27 21.31 20.25
C GLU A 930 50.10 19.79 20.30
N ALA A 931 50.08 19.19 21.50
CA ALA A 931 49.86 17.76 21.67
C ALA A 931 48.49 17.32 21.10
N SER A 932 47.45 18.10 21.34
CA SER A 932 46.09 17.79 20.89
C SER A 932 45.94 17.87 19.37
N TYR A 933 46.47 18.91 18.72
CA TYR A 933 46.45 19.00 17.25
C TYR A 933 47.29 17.91 16.58
N ARG A 934 48.41 17.49 17.19
CA ARG A 934 49.23 16.38 16.66
C ARG A 934 48.51 15.04 16.74
N GLU A 935 47.80 14.75 17.83
CA GLU A 935 46.97 13.55 17.91
C GLU A 935 45.77 13.63 16.94
N ALA A 936 45.13 14.79 16.79
CA ALA A 936 44.08 14.99 15.79
C ALA A 936 44.59 14.66 14.37
N LEU A 937 45.77 15.20 14.00
CA LEU A 937 46.38 14.97 12.69
C LEU A 937 46.68 13.49 12.43
N LYS A 938 47.16 12.78 13.46
CA LYS A 938 47.42 11.34 13.40
C LYS A 938 46.13 10.56 13.14
N PHE A 939 45.04 10.88 13.83
CA PHE A 939 43.76 10.21 13.62
C PHE A 939 43.08 10.59 12.29
N HIS A 940 43.10 11.86 11.88
CA HIS A 940 42.60 12.26 10.56
C HIS A 940 43.39 11.61 9.42
N LYS A 941 44.69 11.38 9.60
CA LYS A 941 45.49 10.59 8.66
C LYS A 941 45.06 9.12 8.59
N ILE A 942 44.78 8.48 9.73
CA ILE A 942 44.24 7.11 9.77
C ILE A 942 42.85 7.05 9.11
N ALA A 943 42.02 8.07 9.33
CA ALA A 943 40.69 8.19 8.74
C ALA A 943 40.71 8.59 7.24
N ASN A 944 41.88 8.89 6.67
CA ASN A 944 42.05 9.49 5.35
C ASN A 944 41.22 10.79 5.15
N ASP A 945 40.96 11.53 6.23
CA ASP A 945 40.25 12.80 6.17
C ASP A 945 41.23 13.91 5.77
N VAL A 946 41.20 14.27 4.49
CA VAL A 946 42.05 15.32 3.91
C VAL A 946 41.69 16.69 4.47
N LEU A 947 40.41 16.97 4.68
CA LEU A 947 39.94 18.25 5.19
C LEU A 947 40.27 18.40 6.68
N GLY A 948 40.11 17.33 7.46
CA GLY A 948 40.55 17.26 8.85
C GLY A 948 42.05 17.54 9.00
N GLN A 949 42.88 16.87 8.18
CA GLN A 949 44.34 17.11 8.16
C GLN A 949 44.69 18.59 7.85
N ALA A 950 43.98 19.20 6.90
CA ALA A 950 44.17 20.61 6.55
C ALA A 950 43.87 21.52 7.75
N ASN A 951 42.75 21.28 8.43
CA ASN A 951 42.32 22.03 9.60
C ASN A 951 43.27 21.88 10.80
N ASP A 952 43.82 20.69 11.02
CA ASP A 952 44.80 20.47 12.10
C ASP A 952 46.12 21.20 11.83
N HIS A 953 46.62 21.14 10.59
CA HIS A 953 47.80 21.90 10.18
C HIS A 953 47.58 23.41 10.31
N LYS A 954 46.40 23.89 9.96
CA LYS A 954 46.01 25.29 10.12
C LYS A 954 45.95 25.68 11.62
N GLY A 955 45.43 24.79 12.48
CA GLY A 955 45.44 24.96 13.94
C GLY A 955 46.85 25.03 14.53
N LEU A 956 47.76 24.15 14.08
CA LEU A 956 49.19 24.21 14.43
C LEU A 956 49.84 25.51 13.94
N GLY A 957 49.52 25.96 12.73
CA GLY A 957 50.00 27.24 12.19
C GLY A 957 49.56 28.45 13.01
N ASP A 958 48.26 28.51 13.36
CA ASP A 958 47.70 29.55 14.24
C ASP A 958 48.37 29.55 15.62
N MET A 959 48.69 28.37 16.15
CA MET A 959 49.38 28.20 17.43
C MET A 959 50.85 28.65 17.38
N TYR A 960 51.62 28.21 16.38
CA TYR A 960 53.02 28.62 16.23
C TYR A 960 53.17 30.11 15.93
N LEU A 961 52.22 30.71 15.19
CA LEU A 961 52.19 32.15 14.97
C LEU A 961 52.04 32.91 16.30
N ARG A 962 51.17 32.45 17.22
CA ARG A 962 51.05 33.06 18.56
C ARG A 962 52.31 32.93 19.42
N LEU A 963 53.09 31.88 19.20
CA LEU A 963 54.40 31.67 19.85
C LEU A 963 55.54 32.46 19.19
N SER A 964 55.26 33.20 18.12
CA SER A 964 56.28 33.81 17.25
C SER A 964 57.31 32.80 16.73
N ARG A 965 56.92 31.52 16.61
CA ARG A 965 57.65 30.42 15.98
C ARG A 965 57.37 30.42 14.49
N LEU A 966 57.90 31.46 13.81
CA LEU A 966 57.47 31.85 12.47
C LEU A 966 57.81 30.80 11.40
N ASP A 967 58.91 30.06 11.55
CA ASP A 967 59.32 29.00 10.62
C ASP A 967 58.35 27.81 10.68
N GLU A 968 57.99 27.35 11.88
CA GLU A 968 57.01 26.29 12.06
C GLU A 968 55.60 26.71 11.66
N ALA A 969 55.23 27.98 11.91
CA ALA A 969 53.94 28.53 11.48
C ALA A 969 53.82 28.52 9.94
N GLU A 970 54.86 29.00 9.23
CA GLU A 970 54.87 28.99 7.77
C GLU A 970 54.76 27.57 7.21
N ALA A 971 55.56 26.63 7.75
CA ALA A 971 55.52 25.23 7.32
C ALA A 971 54.13 24.62 7.51
N SER A 972 53.48 24.89 8.64
CA SER A 972 52.15 24.37 8.96
C SER A 972 51.07 24.95 8.05
N TYR A 973 51.05 26.27 7.82
CA TYR A 973 50.09 26.87 6.87
C TYR A 973 50.32 26.43 5.42
N ARG A 974 51.56 26.15 5.01
CA ARG A 974 51.84 25.61 3.66
C ARG A 974 51.29 24.19 3.48
N GLU A 975 51.43 23.32 4.47
CA GLU A 975 50.79 21.99 4.42
C GLU A 975 49.26 22.09 4.49
N ALA A 976 48.71 22.97 5.34
CA ALA A 976 47.26 23.23 5.35
C ALA A 976 46.74 23.64 3.97
N LEU A 977 47.42 24.60 3.31
CA LEU A 977 47.06 25.09 1.98
C LEU A 977 47.11 23.99 0.92
N LYS A 978 48.07 23.07 1.02
CA LYS A 978 48.19 21.92 0.13
C LYS A 978 47.00 20.97 0.31
N PHE A 979 46.61 20.65 1.54
CA PHE A 979 45.46 19.79 1.79
C PHE A 979 44.13 20.46 1.47
N HIS A 980 43.93 21.75 1.77
CA HIS A 980 42.72 22.49 1.35
C HIS A 980 42.59 22.60 -0.18
N LYS A 981 43.72 22.61 -0.92
CA LYS A 981 43.69 22.48 -2.39
C LYS A 981 43.23 21.11 -2.84
N ILE A 982 43.71 20.03 -2.23
CA ILE A 982 43.28 18.65 -2.54
C ILE A 982 41.79 18.48 -2.21
N ALA A 983 41.33 19.05 -1.09
CA ALA A 983 39.94 19.04 -0.68
C ALA A 983 39.03 20.00 -1.48
N ASN A 984 39.60 20.82 -2.39
CA ASN A 984 38.91 21.91 -3.09
C ASN A 984 38.20 22.92 -2.16
N ASP A 985 38.66 23.06 -0.92
CA ASP A 985 38.13 24.03 0.03
C ASP A 985 38.72 25.42 -0.23
N VAL A 986 37.96 26.24 -0.96
CA VAL A 986 38.37 27.61 -1.32
C VAL A 986 38.43 28.53 -0.10
N LEU A 987 37.54 28.32 0.89
CA LEU A 987 37.53 29.13 2.10
C LEU A 987 38.77 28.84 2.95
N GLY A 988 39.08 27.55 3.17
CA GLY A 988 40.28 27.08 3.85
C GLY A 988 41.56 27.60 3.22
N GLN A 989 41.68 27.50 1.88
CA GLN A 989 42.80 28.05 1.13
C GLN A 989 43.02 29.55 1.40
N GLY A 990 41.93 30.33 1.44
CA GLY A 990 42.00 31.76 1.76
C GLY A 990 42.47 32.00 3.20
N THR A 991 42.00 31.20 4.17
CA THR A 991 42.42 31.36 5.57
C THR A 991 43.88 30.99 5.81
N ASP A 992 44.42 30.00 5.11
CA ASP A 992 45.84 29.64 5.20
C ASP A 992 46.73 30.73 4.59
N LEU A 993 46.32 31.28 3.43
CA LEU A 993 47.02 32.39 2.78
C LEU A 993 47.01 33.65 3.67
N HIS A 994 45.89 33.93 4.35
CA HIS A 994 45.84 34.99 5.36
C HIS A 994 46.82 34.74 6.50
N GLY A 995 46.91 33.50 6.99
CA GLY A 995 47.88 33.06 7.99
C GLY A 995 49.33 33.29 7.55
N LEU A 996 49.68 32.87 6.32
CA LEU A 996 50.98 33.12 5.71
C LEU A 996 51.28 34.62 5.58
N GLY A 997 50.28 35.42 5.20
CA GLY A 997 50.40 36.89 5.15
C GLY A 997 50.78 37.49 6.50
N LYS A 998 50.17 36.99 7.60
CA LYS A 998 50.53 37.39 8.97
C LYS A 998 51.95 36.99 9.34
N VAL A 999 52.38 35.77 9.00
CA VAL A 999 53.77 35.31 9.25
C VAL A 999 54.78 36.23 8.56
N HIS A 1000 54.59 36.53 7.27
CA HIS A 1000 55.48 37.43 6.54
C HIS A 1000 55.44 38.87 7.08
N MET A 1001 54.28 39.33 7.55
CA MET A 1001 54.14 40.64 8.19
C MET A 1001 54.93 40.73 9.51
N GLU A 1002 54.93 39.68 10.34
CA GLU A 1002 55.75 39.64 11.56
C GLU A 1002 57.25 39.57 11.27
N ARG A 1003 57.65 38.92 10.16
CA ARG A 1003 59.03 38.96 9.67
C ARG A 1003 59.44 40.26 8.97
N SER A 1004 58.56 41.25 8.87
CA SER A 1004 58.77 42.49 8.11
C SER A 1004 59.05 42.28 6.61
N GLN A 1005 58.61 41.14 6.05
CA GLN A 1005 58.68 40.82 4.62
C GLN A 1005 57.44 41.37 3.92
N LEU A 1006 57.39 42.70 3.75
CA LEU A 1006 56.16 43.41 3.38
C LEU A 1006 55.62 43.06 1.98
N GLU A 1007 56.48 42.82 0.98
CA GLU A 1007 56.00 42.42 -0.36
C GLU A 1007 55.43 40.99 -0.38
N ASP A 1008 56.01 40.06 0.37
CA ASP A 1008 55.48 38.68 0.50
C ASP A 1008 54.15 38.69 1.26
N ALA A 1009 54.07 39.46 2.35
CA ALA A 1009 52.84 39.65 3.12
C ALA A 1009 51.72 40.21 2.24
N ARG A 1010 52.02 41.24 1.43
CA ARG A 1010 51.10 41.81 0.46
C ARG A 1010 50.60 40.76 -0.53
N SER A 1011 51.51 40.00 -1.14
CA SER A 1011 51.15 38.94 -2.11
C SER A 1011 50.22 37.90 -1.50
N MET A 1012 50.47 37.49 -0.25
CA MET A 1012 49.63 36.51 0.43
C MET A 1012 48.24 37.06 0.76
N PHE A 1013 48.12 38.31 1.26
CA PHE A 1013 46.82 38.93 1.53
C PHE A 1013 46.01 39.19 0.26
N GLU A 1014 46.63 39.55 -0.86
CA GLU A 1014 45.94 39.70 -2.16
C GLU A 1014 45.38 38.34 -2.64
N LYS A 1015 46.14 37.25 -2.47
CA LYS A 1015 45.69 35.89 -2.79
C LYS A 1015 44.59 35.41 -1.85
N ALA A 1016 44.69 35.70 -0.55
CA ALA A 1016 43.65 35.40 0.43
C ALA A 1016 42.34 36.09 0.05
N LEU A 1017 42.39 37.39 -0.25
CA LEU A 1017 41.22 38.18 -0.65
C LEU A 1017 40.54 37.63 -1.90
N ALA A 1018 41.33 37.20 -2.90
CA ALA A 1018 40.80 36.57 -4.10
C ALA A 1018 40.06 35.25 -3.79
N MET A 1019 40.61 34.42 -2.90
CA MET A 1019 39.96 33.18 -2.46
C MET A 1019 38.70 33.46 -1.65
N HIS A 1020 38.71 34.41 -0.71
CA HIS A 1020 37.53 34.77 0.07
C HIS A 1020 36.45 35.49 -0.73
N LYS A 1021 36.80 36.16 -1.83
CA LYS A 1021 35.83 36.62 -2.86
C LYS A 1021 35.19 35.44 -3.57
N LYS A 1022 35.99 34.48 -4.02
CA LYS A 1022 35.49 33.25 -4.67
C LYS A 1022 34.63 32.39 -3.74
N ALA A 1023 34.92 32.40 -2.43
CA ALA A 1023 34.15 31.70 -1.41
C ALA A 1023 32.94 32.50 -0.88
N HIS A 1024 32.67 33.70 -1.41
CA HIS A 1024 31.60 34.59 -0.93
C HIS A 1024 31.62 34.86 0.58
N ALA A 1025 32.82 35.06 1.17
CA ALA A 1025 33.02 35.26 2.60
C ALA A 1025 33.31 36.74 2.96
N PRO A 1026 32.30 37.61 3.14
CA PRO A 1026 32.48 39.06 3.28
C PRO A 1026 33.26 39.48 4.53
N VAL A 1027 33.12 38.74 5.64
CA VAL A 1027 33.87 39.00 6.88
C VAL A 1027 35.37 38.85 6.64
N TRP A 1028 35.75 37.76 5.97
CA TRP A 1028 37.15 37.49 5.66
C TRP A 1028 37.72 38.45 4.61
N GLN A 1029 36.92 38.81 3.60
CA GLN A 1029 37.31 39.86 2.64
C GLN A 1029 37.64 41.18 3.34
N GLY A 1030 36.82 41.58 4.32
CA GLY A 1030 37.09 42.78 5.12
C GLY A 1030 38.36 42.68 5.96
N LEU A 1031 38.64 41.50 6.53
CA LEU A 1031 39.87 41.25 7.30
C LEU A 1031 41.11 41.29 6.42
N ASP A 1032 41.09 40.65 5.26
CA ASP A 1032 42.19 40.68 4.29
C ASP A 1032 42.45 42.10 3.78
N GLN A 1033 41.39 42.82 3.41
CA GLN A 1033 41.51 44.20 2.94
C GLN A 1033 42.11 45.10 4.03
N LYS A 1034 41.71 44.92 5.29
CA LYS A 1034 42.29 45.65 6.43
C LYS A 1034 43.77 45.36 6.58
N GLN A 1035 44.18 44.09 6.51
CA GLN A 1035 45.61 43.72 6.60
C GLN A 1035 46.41 44.26 5.41
N LEU A 1036 45.85 44.21 4.21
CA LEU A 1036 46.47 44.75 3.00
C LEU A 1036 46.73 46.26 3.15
N ASN A 1037 45.75 47.03 3.64
CA ASN A 1037 45.90 48.47 3.90
C ASN A 1037 47.02 48.76 4.92
N ILE A 1038 47.13 47.94 5.98
CA ILE A 1038 48.21 48.05 6.98
C ILE A 1038 49.57 47.79 6.34
N VAL A 1039 49.70 46.75 5.50
CA VAL A 1039 50.95 46.42 4.81
C VAL A 1039 51.35 47.55 3.85
N LEU A 1040 50.41 48.07 3.05
CA LEU A 1040 50.67 49.17 2.10
C LEU A 1040 51.14 50.45 2.83
N SER A 1041 50.50 50.79 3.95
CA SER A 1041 50.92 51.91 4.81
C SER A 1041 52.36 51.73 5.32
N LYS A 1042 52.72 50.53 5.82
CA LYS A 1042 54.09 50.23 6.29
C LYS A 1042 55.14 50.29 5.19
N MET A 1043 54.76 50.07 3.93
CA MET A 1043 55.65 50.15 2.77
C MET A 1043 55.88 51.59 2.27
N GLY A 1044 55.29 52.60 2.91
CA GLY A 1044 55.32 53.98 2.43
C GLY A 1044 54.48 54.21 1.17
N LYS A 1045 53.67 53.22 0.77
CA LYS A 1045 52.67 53.32 -0.30
C LYS A 1045 51.36 53.78 0.35
N ALA A 1046 51.25 55.06 0.68
CA ALA A 1046 49.99 55.62 1.16
C ALA A 1046 48.91 55.40 0.09
N THR A 1047 47.81 54.76 0.48
CA THR A 1047 46.62 54.56 -0.34
C THR A 1047 46.01 55.91 -0.74
N GLN A 1048 46.11 56.27 -2.02
CA GLN A 1048 45.04 57.00 -2.68
C GLN A 1048 44.10 55.94 -3.28
N GLU A 1049 42.81 56.17 -3.06
CA GLU A 1049 41.61 55.34 -3.33
C GLU A 1049 41.18 54.39 -2.21
#